data_AF-A0A1A9I5R0-F1
#
_entry.id   AF-A0A1A9I5R0-F1
#
_cell.length_a   1.000
_cell.length_b   1.000
_cell.length_c   1.000
_cell.angle_alpha   90.00
_cell.angle_beta   90.00
_cell.angle_gamma   90.00
#
_symmetry.space_group_name_H-M   'P 1'
#
loop_
_entity.id
_entity.type
_entity.pdbx_description
1 polymer ?
#
loop_
_entity_poly.entity_id
_entity_poly.type
_entity_poly.pdbx_seq_one_letter_code
_entity_poly.pdbx_strand_id
1 'polypeptide(L)'
;MKSQGYLKKIISCAFACLAGMVRLQAQTMRPYRFSLDSGDGPLFILLVLALFLFAIVLLLLVKVQQIRELLRKKTGRPDASFLKECTGSLSSRQIERVLQTKIPKNTVRILLVAWTSLSATDIPLNTFAQAAADATHKPLLSQTGILITIVLLLIPISLAIVLLTIKLKNVYTRFQNRQNLEKAGQLAAYLDHLPEQEAARLLSRRKQALDYQLSNRELSGDQPAEDKRGLLSINGEPGLPIVAVKQKAQQRPNIDPELGRLVLWYLGCATFWLLFGTTVGEYIGIKFVAPDADHISWLSFGRLRPVHTNSVFWGWASLGMLGLGYYIVPRVCNTKLANIKWAWYSLYLINASVIAGTICLLAGINNGGGEYREYIWPVMLLFAIGLVLTLINFMKTIARRTTKEIYISSWYIVSSIIFTIVIALVAYIPYWQNGLGETIAQGYYMHQGVGMWFMLFTLGIVYYFLPQQLNKPIYSYSLGILAFWTQILFYTLIGTHHFVFSAIPWWLQTVAIVGSAGMAIPVIAGTTNFLMTFKGTWYKVKGSYTLPFFLVGTVFYFTGSMQGTAEAFRETNLIWHFTDFTVAHSHLTMYGIICFFLWAAIYALIPRLTGKEAPQITIGVHFWLAFIGMLFYTIPLMYGSTLKGLLWKEGKPFIDGVVLMAPYWLWRAIGGSLMWLSHLFFAYNIYRMLSRSYIVDVKEAAIEKLEKDNNLSAQPIA
;
A
#
# COMPACT_ATOMS: atom_id res chain seq x y z
N MET A 1 5.92 14.24 32.01
CA MET A 1 4.91 15.33 31.90
C MET A 1 5.48 16.62 31.28
N LYS A 2 6.55 17.24 31.78
CA LYS A 2 7.00 18.59 31.31
C LYS A 2 7.24 18.77 29.79
N SER A 3 7.58 17.71 29.03
CA SER A 3 7.85 17.81 27.58
C SER A 3 6.61 18.07 26.69
N GLN A 4 5.42 17.58 27.07
CA GLN A 4 4.21 17.76 26.24
C GLN A 4 3.71 19.21 26.19
N GLY A 5 4.01 20.01 27.22
CA GLY A 5 3.65 21.44 27.25
C GLY A 5 4.35 22.26 26.16
N TYR A 6 5.62 21.97 25.89
CA TYR A 6 6.39 22.63 24.83
C TYR A 6 5.84 22.29 23.44
N LEU A 7 5.54 21.01 23.17
CA LEU A 7 4.99 20.61 21.87
C LEU A 7 3.63 21.26 21.60
N LYS A 8 2.74 21.34 22.61
CA LYS A 8 1.47 22.08 22.49
C LYS A 8 1.70 23.57 22.21
N LYS A 9 2.61 24.24 22.94
CA LYS A 9 2.92 25.67 22.70
C LYS A 9 3.48 25.92 21.30
N ILE A 10 4.39 25.07 20.82
CA ILE A 10 4.99 25.19 19.47
C ILE A 10 3.94 24.99 18.37
N ILE A 11 3.10 23.96 18.47
CA ILE A 11 2.00 23.73 17.51
C ILE A 11 1.00 24.89 17.52
N SER A 12 0.64 25.40 18.70
CA SER A 12 -0.26 26.55 18.83
C SER A 12 0.35 27.84 18.27
N CYS A 13 1.67 28.02 18.37
CA CYS A 13 2.37 29.15 17.79
C CYS A 13 2.42 29.06 16.25
N ALA A 14 2.74 27.87 15.71
CA ALA A 14 2.70 27.63 14.26
C ALA A 14 1.30 27.85 13.66
N PHE A 15 0.24 27.40 14.34
CA PHE A 15 -1.15 27.69 13.94
C PHE A 15 -1.49 29.18 14.04
N ALA A 16 -1.00 29.89 15.05
CA ALA A 16 -1.20 31.34 15.17
C ALA A 16 -0.49 32.12 14.03
N CYS A 17 0.72 31.71 13.62
CA CYS A 17 1.41 32.29 12.48
C CYS A 17 0.65 32.06 11.16
N LEU A 18 0.15 30.83 10.90
CA LEU A 18 -0.70 30.56 9.73
C LEU A 18 -1.98 31.41 9.75
N ALA A 19 -2.68 31.46 10.89
CA ALA A 19 -3.91 32.23 11.03
C ALA A 19 -3.69 33.75 10.90
N GLY A 20 -2.53 34.26 11.32
CA GLY A 20 -2.13 35.65 11.16
C GLY A 20 -1.96 36.05 9.70
N MET A 21 -1.28 35.22 8.89
CA MET A 21 -1.11 35.46 7.45
C MET A 21 -2.47 35.46 6.72
N VAL A 22 -3.36 34.50 7.01
CA VAL A 22 -4.68 34.41 6.38
C VAL A 22 -5.57 35.63 6.67
N ARG A 23 -5.41 36.30 7.83
CA ARG A 23 -6.23 37.47 8.19
C ARG A 23 -5.82 38.78 7.51
N LEU A 24 -4.59 38.89 6.98
CA LEU A 24 -4.05 40.16 6.48
C LEU A 24 -4.36 40.49 5.01
N GLN A 25 -5.03 39.59 4.27
CA GLN A 25 -5.39 39.80 2.84
C GLN A 25 -6.89 39.72 2.55
N ALA A 26 -7.75 39.54 3.56
CA ALA A 26 -9.20 39.33 3.38
C ALA A 26 -10.01 40.57 2.92
N GLN A 27 -9.39 41.74 2.72
CA GLN A 27 -10.08 43.00 2.43
C GLN A 27 -10.06 43.45 0.96
N THR A 28 -9.46 42.69 0.03
CA THR A 28 -9.56 42.99 -1.41
C THR A 28 -10.07 41.80 -2.22
N MET A 29 -11.29 41.91 -2.76
CA MET A 29 -11.83 40.91 -3.70
C MET A 29 -11.19 41.07 -5.08
N ARG A 30 -10.01 40.47 -5.26
CA ARG A 30 -9.44 40.13 -6.58
C ARG A 30 -9.04 38.65 -6.59
N PRO A 31 -9.26 37.91 -7.69
CA PRO A 31 -8.90 36.50 -7.76
C PRO A 31 -7.38 36.34 -7.65
N TYR A 32 -6.95 35.58 -6.64
CA TYR A 32 -5.53 35.36 -6.35
C TYR A 32 -4.86 34.55 -7.48
N ARG A 33 -4.01 35.22 -8.26
CA ARG A 33 -3.15 34.59 -9.27
C ARG A 33 -1.91 34.00 -8.59
N PHE A 34 -1.98 32.74 -8.19
CA PHE A 34 -0.77 31.99 -7.85
C PHE A 34 0.07 31.79 -9.12
N SER A 35 1.13 32.59 -9.29
CA SER A 35 2.07 32.50 -10.40
C SER A 35 3.49 32.22 -9.88
N LEU A 36 4.29 31.47 -10.63
CA LEU A 36 5.71 31.28 -10.34
C LEU A 36 6.53 32.55 -10.60
N ASP A 37 6.01 33.52 -11.38
CA ASP A 37 6.59 34.87 -11.50
C ASP A 37 6.37 35.74 -10.26
N SER A 38 5.38 35.42 -9.40
CA SER A 38 5.19 36.10 -8.11
C SER A 38 5.96 35.38 -7.01
N GLY A 39 6.80 36.12 -6.28
CA GLY A 39 7.73 35.56 -5.28
C GLY A 39 7.08 34.76 -4.15
N ASP A 40 5.79 34.96 -3.90
CA ASP A 40 5.00 34.26 -2.87
C ASP A 40 4.92 32.74 -3.11
N GLY A 41 4.84 32.30 -4.38
CA GLY A 41 4.72 30.88 -4.73
C GLY A 41 5.96 30.06 -4.35
N PRO A 42 7.16 30.47 -4.80
CA PRO A 42 8.43 29.92 -4.33
C PRO A 42 8.59 29.99 -2.80
N LEU A 43 8.18 31.10 -2.17
CA LEU A 43 8.26 31.29 -0.73
C LEU A 43 7.41 30.27 0.03
N PHE A 44 6.19 29.97 -0.45
CA PHE A 44 5.30 28.96 0.13
C PHE A 44 5.89 27.54 0.03
N ILE A 45 6.46 27.18 -1.12
CA ILE A 45 7.12 25.88 -1.32
C ILE A 45 8.32 25.73 -0.36
N LEU A 46 9.13 26.79 -0.24
CA LEU A 46 10.27 26.82 0.70
C LEU A 46 9.81 26.77 2.17
N LEU A 47 8.70 27.42 2.52
CA LEU A 47 8.12 27.35 3.87
C LEU A 47 7.68 25.91 4.20
N VAL A 48 6.98 25.24 3.28
CA VAL A 48 6.54 23.84 3.47
C VAL A 48 7.73 22.89 3.59
N LEU A 49 8.77 23.06 2.76
CA LEU A 49 10.02 22.29 2.84
C LEU A 49 10.78 22.55 4.15
N ALA A 50 10.86 23.81 4.60
CA ALA A 50 11.47 24.17 5.88
C ALA A 50 10.72 23.57 7.07
N LEU A 51 9.38 23.59 7.05
CA LEU A 51 8.53 22.95 8.07
C LEU A 51 8.70 21.42 8.08
N PHE A 52 8.83 20.79 6.92
CA PHE A 52 9.09 19.34 6.78
C PHE A 52 10.47 18.95 7.32
N LEU A 53 11.52 19.67 6.93
CA LEU A 53 12.88 19.49 7.46
C LEU A 53 12.94 19.76 8.97
N PHE A 54 12.26 20.80 9.46
CA PHE A 54 12.17 21.11 10.89
C PHE A 54 11.48 19.98 11.67
N ALA A 55 10.37 19.44 11.17
CA ALA A 55 9.68 18.30 11.79
C ALA A 55 10.56 17.04 11.82
N ILE A 56 11.35 16.79 10.77
CA ILE A 56 12.35 15.71 10.72
C ILE A 56 13.45 15.92 11.76
N VAL A 57 14.02 17.13 11.86
CA VAL A 57 15.02 17.48 12.87
C VAL A 57 14.44 17.31 14.29
N LEU A 58 13.18 17.67 14.51
CA LEU A 58 12.48 17.46 15.79
C LEU A 58 12.32 15.97 16.11
N LEU A 59 11.96 15.13 15.14
CA LEU A 59 11.90 13.67 15.29
C LEU A 59 13.27 13.04 15.56
N LEU A 60 14.33 13.55 14.93
CA LEU A 60 15.72 13.13 15.19
C LEU A 60 16.15 13.54 16.60
N LEU A 61 15.89 14.78 17.02
CA LEU A 61 16.18 15.29 18.36
C LEU A 61 15.46 14.48 19.45
N VAL A 62 14.18 14.14 19.26
CA VAL A 62 13.43 13.28 20.20
C VAL A 62 14.06 11.88 20.29
N LYS A 63 14.48 11.28 19.17
CA LYS A 63 15.20 9.99 19.21
C LYS A 63 16.58 10.08 19.86
N VAL A 64 17.33 11.15 19.59
CA VAL A 64 18.64 11.39 20.23
C VAL A 64 18.47 11.63 21.73
N GLN A 65 17.42 12.32 22.17
CA GLN A 65 17.06 12.44 23.59
C GLN A 65 16.71 11.08 24.19
N GLN A 66 15.88 10.24 23.54
CA GLN A 66 15.57 8.88 24.02
C GLN A 66 16.83 8.00 24.13
N ILE A 67 17.75 8.08 23.16
CA ILE A 67 19.04 7.40 23.21
C ILE A 67 19.89 7.94 24.38
N ARG A 68 19.92 9.27 24.58
CA ARG A 68 20.68 9.92 25.67
C ARG A 68 20.10 9.63 27.05
N GLU A 69 18.78 9.44 27.18
CA GLU A 69 18.12 8.99 28.40
C GLU A 69 18.41 7.51 28.68
N LEU A 70 18.41 6.64 27.66
CA LEU A 70 18.79 5.23 27.79
C LEU A 70 20.28 5.04 28.11
N LEU A 71 21.16 5.95 27.64
CA LEU A 71 22.57 6.00 28.04
C LEU A 71 22.79 6.63 29.41
N ARG A 72 21.93 7.59 29.83
CA ARG A 72 21.96 8.18 31.19
C ARG A 72 21.40 7.24 32.25
N LYS A 73 20.52 6.30 31.89
CA LYS A 73 20.21 5.14 32.73
C LYS A 73 21.43 4.22 32.78
N LYS A 74 22.37 4.55 33.67
CA LYS A 74 23.44 3.65 34.12
C LYS A 74 22.86 2.26 34.41
N THR A 75 23.65 1.23 34.13
CA THR A 75 23.40 -0.17 34.46
C THR A 75 23.44 -0.41 35.98
N GLY A 76 22.44 0.10 36.70
CA GLY A 76 22.11 -0.39 38.03
C GLY A 76 21.68 -1.86 37.96
N ARG A 77 21.89 -2.61 39.04
CA ARG A 77 21.30 -3.95 39.19
C ARG A 77 19.78 -3.85 39.02
N PRO A 78 19.11 -4.78 38.33
CA PRO A 78 17.66 -4.81 38.29
C PRO A 78 17.14 -4.97 39.72
N ASP A 79 16.10 -4.22 40.05
CA ASP A 79 15.43 -4.31 41.35
C ASP A 79 14.77 -5.70 41.52
N ALA A 80 14.65 -6.18 42.75
CA ALA A 80 14.11 -7.51 43.06
C ALA A 80 12.65 -7.68 42.56
N SER A 81 11.92 -6.56 42.46
CA SER A 81 10.59 -6.47 41.83
C SER A 81 10.58 -6.96 40.37
N PHE A 82 11.54 -6.53 39.54
CA PHE A 82 11.62 -6.87 38.11
C PHE A 82 11.86 -8.37 37.87
N LEU A 83 12.70 -8.99 38.69
CA LEU A 83 12.98 -10.43 38.61
C LEU A 83 11.72 -11.25 38.98
N LYS A 84 10.98 -10.80 40.00
CA LYS A 84 9.71 -11.39 40.46
C LYS A 84 8.56 -11.20 39.46
N GLU A 85 8.55 -10.08 38.73
CA GLU A 85 7.62 -9.80 37.61
C GLU A 85 7.94 -10.66 36.36
N CYS A 86 9.24 -10.86 36.06
CA CYS A 86 9.66 -11.73 34.96
C CYS A 86 9.26 -13.20 35.20
N THR A 87 9.51 -13.74 36.40
CA THR A 87 9.10 -15.12 36.74
C THR A 87 7.57 -15.28 36.81
N GLY A 88 6.86 -14.27 37.33
CA GLY A 88 5.39 -14.23 37.31
C GLY A 88 4.74 -14.19 35.91
N SER A 89 5.51 -13.86 34.87
CA SER A 89 5.04 -13.72 33.48
C SER A 89 5.59 -14.77 32.50
N LEU A 90 6.22 -15.85 32.99
CA LEU A 90 6.53 -17.03 32.17
C LEU A 90 5.23 -17.73 31.71
N SER A 91 5.22 -18.30 30.51
CA SER A 91 4.13 -19.15 30.00
C SER A 91 4.32 -20.62 30.39
N SER A 92 3.25 -21.42 30.35
CA SER A 92 3.29 -22.85 30.73
C SER A 92 4.42 -23.63 30.02
N ARG A 93 4.55 -23.47 28.69
CA ARG A 93 5.62 -24.09 27.88
C ARG A 93 7.04 -23.59 28.22
N GLN A 94 7.17 -22.36 28.72
CA GLN A 94 8.45 -21.83 29.19
C GLN A 94 8.81 -22.39 30.57
N ILE A 95 7.82 -22.53 31.47
CA ILE A 95 7.98 -23.15 32.79
C ILE A 95 8.42 -24.61 32.64
N GLU A 96 7.81 -25.34 31.71
CA GLU A 96 8.11 -26.75 31.45
C GLU A 96 9.58 -26.99 31.04
N ARG A 97 10.15 -26.12 30.19
CA ARG A 97 11.57 -26.17 29.79
C ARG A 97 12.50 -25.91 30.98
N VAL A 98 12.17 -24.93 31.82
CA VAL A 98 12.96 -24.56 33.03
C VAL A 98 12.96 -25.66 34.10
N LEU A 99 11.93 -26.52 34.14
CA LEU A 99 11.86 -27.64 35.09
C LEU A 99 12.70 -28.86 34.67
N GLN A 100 13.07 -28.98 33.39
CA GLN A 100 13.84 -30.12 32.87
C GLN A 100 15.37 -29.98 33.05
N THR A 101 15.86 -28.82 33.50
CA THR A 101 17.30 -28.49 33.50
C THR A 101 18.06 -28.72 34.81
N LYS A 102 17.45 -29.16 35.92
CA LYS A 102 18.14 -29.31 37.23
C LYS A 102 18.63 -30.73 37.54
N ILE A 103 19.79 -31.13 37.00
CA ILE A 103 20.66 -32.23 37.50
C ILE A 103 22.14 -31.81 37.34
N PRO A 104 23.01 -31.92 38.38
CA PRO A 104 24.34 -31.27 38.37
C PRO A 104 25.55 -32.21 38.20
N LYS A 105 26.69 -31.66 37.69
CA LYS A 105 28.06 -31.94 38.20
C LYS A 105 29.17 -31.03 37.61
N ASN A 106 29.73 -30.16 38.48
CA ASN A 106 31.07 -29.53 38.55
C ASN A 106 31.88 -29.02 37.33
N THR A 107 32.82 -28.11 37.63
CA THR A 107 33.36 -27.09 36.73
C THR A 107 34.84 -26.79 36.98
N VAL A 108 35.61 -26.39 35.96
CA VAL A 108 36.83 -25.57 36.08
C VAL A 108 36.83 -24.48 34.97
N ARG A 109 37.48 -23.32 35.20
CA ARG A 109 37.59 -22.16 34.28
C ARG A 109 39.04 -21.74 34.04
N ILE A 110 39.33 -21.15 32.87
CA ILE A 110 40.44 -20.18 32.64
C ILE A 110 39.95 -19.00 31.75
N LEU A 111 40.66 -17.86 31.75
CA LEU A 111 40.39 -16.59 31.03
C LEU A 111 41.53 -16.23 30.04
N LEU A 112 41.28 -15.41 29.01
CA LEU A 112 41.82 -14.01 28.87
C LEU A 112 41.58 -13.32 27.48
N VAL A 113 41.27 -12.01 27.53
CA VAL A 113 41.78 -10.83 26.74
C VAL A 113 42.00 -10.86 25.20
N ALA A 114 41.04 -10.26 24.46
CA ALA A 114 41.05 -8.94 23.74
C ALA A 114 42.21 -8.40 22.81
N TRP A 115 41.91 -7.28 22.13
CA TRP A 115 42.72 -6.43 21.21
C TRP A 115 42.96 -7.00 19.78
N THR A 116 43.10 -6.25 18.67
CA THR A 116 43.09 -4.78 18.37
C THR A 116 42.22 -4.52 17.09
N SER A 117 42.33 -3.55 16.14
CA SER A 117 43.15 -2.33 15.84
C SER A 117 42.32 -1.19 15.18
N LEU A 118 42.77 -0.63 14.04
CA LEU A 118 42.31 0.59 13.33
C LEU A 118 42.63 0.46 11.83
N SER A 119 41.92 1.21 10.97
CA SER A 119 42.52 1.90 9.81
C SER A 119 41.58 2.99 9.28
N ALA A 120 42.13 4.14 8.86
CA ALA A 120 41.39 5.27 8.29
C ALA A 120 42.26 6.01 7.27
N THR A 121 41.65 6.76 6.35
CA THR A 121 42.32 7.77 5.52
C THR A 121 41.28 8.70 4.86
N ASP A 122 41.58 9.99 4.81
CA ASP A 122 40.84 11.03 4.08
C ASP A 122 41.70 11.57 2.93
N ILE A 123 41.09 12.00 1.81
CA ILE A 123 41.70 12.89 0.82
C ILE A 123 40.64 13.89 0.31
N PRO A 124 40.88 15.21 0.39
CA PRO A 124 40.01 16.25 -0.20
C PRO A 124 40.54 16.74 -1.56
N LEU A 125 39.70 17.45 -2.33
CA LEU A 125 40.16 18.32 -3.42
C LEU A 125 39.16 19.46 -3.69
N ASN A 126 39.68 20.58 -4.19
CA ASN A 126 39.00 21.89 -4.19
C ASN A 126 38.37 22.29 -5.53
N THR A 127 37.59 23.37 -5.47
CA THR A 127 36.85 24.04 -6.54
C THR A 127 37.72 24.61 -7.67
N PHE A 128 37.14 24.71 -8.87
CA PHE A 128 37.36 25.82 -9.80
C PHE A 128 36.01 26.39 -10.26
N ALA A 129 36.02 27.66 -10.68
CA ALA A 129 34.84 28.38 -11.20
C ALA A 129 35.26 29.40 -12.26
N GLN A 130 34.38 29.68 -13.22
CA GLN A 130 34.46 30.80 -14.15
C GLN A 130 33.04 31.22 -14.58
N ALA A 131 32.90 32.47 -15.02
CA ALA A 131 31.64 33.12 -15.42
C ALA A 131 31.79 33.69 -16.85
N ALA A 132 30.85 34.41 -17.50
CA ALA A 132 29.57 35.00 -17.09
C ALA A 132 28.67 35.23 -18.34
N ALA A 133 27.40 35.59 -18.14
CA ALA A 133 26.60 36.40 -19.07
C ALA A 133 25.36 36.98 -18.35
N ASP A 134 25.01 38.24 -18.61
CA ASP A 134 23.93 38.97 -17.93
C ASP A 134 22.55 38.88 -18.63
N ALA A 135 21.48 38.84 -17.82
CA ALA A 135 20.15 39.30 -18.22
C ALA A 135 19.21 39.54 -17.02
N THR A 136 18.95 40.82 -16.70
CA THR A 136 17.81 41.34 -15.90
C THR A 136 17.50 40.71 -14.52
N HIS A 137 17.56 41.51 -13.44
CA HIS A 137 17.21 41.07 -12.08
C HIS A 137 15.71 40.74 -11.88
N LYS A 138 15.33 39.48 -12.12
CA LYS A 138 14.29 38.82 -11.31
C LYS A 138 14.90 38.36 -9.96
N PRO A 139 14.14 38.32 -8.83
CA PRO A 139 14.64 37.80 -7.57
C PRO A 139 15.16 36.36 -7.71
N LEU A 140 16.32 36.00 -7.12
CA LEU A 140 16.93 34.67 -7.30
C LEU A 140 15.95 33.51 -7.00
N LEU A 141 15.11 33.66 -5.97
CA LEU A 141 14.14 32.63 -5.57
C LEU A 141 12.97 32.44 -6.57
N SER A 142 12.81 33.32 -7.56
CA SER A 142 11.84 33.18 -8.66
C SER A 142 12.43 32.53 -9.92
N GLN A 143 13.75 32.27 -9.96
CA GLN A 143 14.37 31.62 -11.11
C GLN A 143 14.11 30.11 -11.07
N THR A 144 13.42 29.58 -12.09
CA THR A 144 13.05 28.17 -12.21
C THR A 144 14.25 27.23 -12.06
N GLY A 145 15.42 27.59 -12.61
CA GLY A 145 16.66 26.82 -12.46
C GLY A 145 17.16 26.74 -11.01
N ILE A 146 17.00 27.79 -10.21
CA ILE A 146 17.38 27.79 -8.78
C ILE A 146 16.38 26.95 -7.97
N LEU A 147 15.08 27.03 -8.27
CA LEU A 147 14.06 26.16 -7.68
C LEU A 147 14.31 24.67 -7.99
N ILE A 148 14.58 24.34 -9.26
CA ILE A 148 14.94 22.98 -9.69
C ILE A 148 16.23 22.52 -9.00
N THR A 149 17.26 23.37 -8.90
CA THR A 149 18.51 23.04 -8.20
C THR A 149 18.29 22.79 -6.71
N ILE A 150 17.46 23.58 -6.04
CA ILE A 150 17.08 23.37 -4.63
C ILE A 150 16.35 22.03 -4.46
N VAL A 151 15.39 21.71 -5.33
CA VAL A 151 14.68 20.42 -5.30
C VAL A 151 15.63 19.24 -5.57
N LEU A 152 16.51 19.36 -6.56
CA LEU A 152 17.50 18.33 -6.91
C LEU A 152 18.55 18.12 -5.80
N LEU A 153 18.92 19.15 -5.04
CA LEU A 153 19.76 19.02 -3.84
C LEU A 153 18.99 18.43 -2.65
N LEU A 154 17.69 18.71 -2.52
CA LEU A 154 16.85 18.18 -1.45
C LEU A 154 16.51 16.69 -1.59
N ILE A 155 16.55 16.12 -2.79
CA ILE A 155 16.38 14.67 -3.02
C ILE A 155 17.47 13.84 -2.31
N PRO A 156 18.78 14.02 -2.56
CA PRO A 156 19.84 13.28 -1.87
C PRO A 156 19.93 13.64 -0.38
N ILE A 157 19.61 14.88 0.02
CA ILE A 157 19.51 15.25 1.45
C ILE A 157 18.39 14.46 2.14
N SER A 158 17.22 14.36 1.51
CA SER A 158 16.09 13.57 2.03
C SER A 158 16.42 12.07 2.09
N LEU A 159 17.10 11.54 1.07
CA LEU A 159 17.59 10.16 1.06
C LEU A 159 18.62 9.92 2.18
N ALA A 160 19.57 10.82 2.37
CA ALA A 160 20.56 10.75 3.44
C ALA A 160 19.91 10.82 4.84
N ILE A 161 18.86 11.63 5.01
CA ILE A 161 18.03 11.70 6.22
C ILE A 161 17.29 10.38 6.49
N VAL A 162 16.73 9.75 5.45
CA VAL A 162 16.07 8.43 5.55
C VAL A 162 17.09 7.35 5.93
N LEU A 163 18.25 7.32 5.27
CA LEU A 163 19.36 6.41 5.57
C LEU A 163 19.90 6.62 6.99
N LEU A 164 20.07 7.87 7.43
CA LEU A 164 20.45 8.22 8.81
C LEU A 164 19.40 7.75 9.82
N THR A 165 18.12 7.91 9.51
CA THR A 165 17.01 7.44 10.35
C THR A 165 16.97 5.91 10.46
N ILE A 166 17.30 5.19 9.38
CA ILE A 166 17.47 3.73 9.37
C ILE A 166 18.72 3.33 10.18
N LYS A 167 19.86 4.01 9.99
CA LYS A 167 21.11 3.77 10.72
C LYS A 167 20.92 3.98 12.23
N LEU A 168 20.27 5.07 12.64
CA LEU A 168 19.88 5.35 14.03
C LEU A 168 18.91 4.30 14.59
N LYS A 169 17.92 3.82 13.82
CA LYS A 169 17.04 2.71 14.26
C LYS A 169 17.86 1.43 14.49
N ASN A 170 18.79 1.11 13.59
CA ASN A 170 19.60 -0.10 13.68
C ASN A 170 20.57 -0.05 14.87
N VAL A 171 21.18 1.12 15.15
CA VAL A 171 21.97 1.36 16.37
C VAL A 171 21.12 1.24 17.63
N TYR A 172 19.93 1.85 17.66
CA TYR A 172 18.98 1.75 18.78
C TYR A 172 18.58 0.29 19.06
N THR A 173 18.19 -0.48 18.04
CA THR A 173 17.81 -1.89 18.22
C THR A 173 19.00 -2.76 18.62
N ARG A 174 20.23 -2.50 18.13
CA ARG A 174 21.45 -3.18 18.62
C ARG A 174 21.69 -2.90 20.11
N PHE A 175 21.56 -1.64 20.55
CA PHE A 175 21.75 -1.25 21.95
C PHE A 175 20.66 -1.84 22.86
N GLN A 176 19.39 -1.80 22.42
CA GLN A 176 18.27 -2.42 23.14
C GLN A 176 18.43 -3.94 23.26
N ASN A 177 18.86 -4.62 22.19
CA ASN A 177 19.13 -6.06 22.23
C ASN A 177 20.29 -6.40 23.17
N ARG A 178 21.34 -5.58 23.21
CA ARG A 178 22.43 -5.74 24.18
C ARG A 178 21.93 -5.63 25.63
N GLN A 179 21.15 -4.60 25.96
CA GLN A 179 20.53 -4.49 27.29
C GLN A 179 19.56 -5.64 27.60
N ASN A 180 18.83 -6.15 26.61
CA ASN A 180 17.93 -7.29 26.80
C ASN A 180 18.71 -8.60 27.02
N LEU A 181 19.85 -8.80 26.36
CA LEU A 181 20.75 -9.94 26.61
C LEU A 181 21.43 -9.85 27.98
N GLU A 182 21.84 -8.65 28.40
CA GLU A 182 22.40 -8.41 29.75
C GLU A 182 21.34 -8.73 30.84
N LYS A 183 20.08 -8.31 30.63
CA LYS A 183 18.93 -8.68 31.50
C LYS A 183 18.59 -10.18 31.44
N ALA A 184 18.68 -10.80 30.27
CA ALA A 184 18.42 -12.24 30.11
C ALA A 184 19.45 -13.08 30.88
N GLY A 185 20.73 -12.69 30.83
CA GLY A 185 21.78 -13.30 31.64
C GLY A 185 21.57 -13.14 33.15
N GLN A 186 21.02 -11.99 33.59
CA GLN A 186 20.64 -11.75 34.99
C GLN A 186 19.41 -12.56 35.42
N LEU A 187 18.41 -12.69 34.55
CA LEU A 187 17.23 -13.52 34.80
C LEU A 187 17.57 -15.02 34.86
N ALA A 188 18.47 -15.49 33.98
CA ALA A 188 19.00 -16.84 34.02
C ALA A 188 19.73 -17.13 35.35
N ALA A 189 20.64 -16.26 35.78
CA ALA A 189 21.34 -16.41 37.06
C ALA A 189 20.39 -16.38 38.27
N TYR A 190 19.31 -15.59 38.22
CA TYR A 190 18.27 -15.59 39.26
C TYR A 190 17.46 -16.89 39.29
N LEU A 191 17.12 -17.46 38.13
CA LEU A 191 16.41 -18.74 38.02
C LEU A 191 17.28 -19.92 38.49
N ASP A 192 18.57 -19.89 38.20
CA ASP A 192 19.55 -20.89 38.64
C ASP A 192 19.70 -20.90 40.17
N HIS A 193 19.99 -19.74 40.76
CA HIS A 193 20.22 -19.54 42.19
C HIS A 193 18.96 -19.63 43.08
N LEU A 194 17.77 -19.88 42.53
CA LEU A 194 16.57 -20.11 43.35
C LEU A 194 16.59 -21.52 44.00
N PRO A 195 16.33 -21.64 45.32
CA PRO A 195 16.27 -22.92 46.02
C PRO A 195 15.28 -23.88 45.37
N GLU A 196 15.65 -25.14 45.16
CA GLU A 196 14.89 -26.06 44.30
C GLU A 196 13.44 -26.26 44.76
N GLN A 197 13.22 -26.43 46.07
CA GLN A 197 11.89 -26.59 46.65
C GLN A 197 11.02 -25.34 46.47
N GLU A 198 11.60 -24.13 46.49
CA GLU A 198 10.87 -22.88 46.30
C GLU A 198 10.62 -22.59 44.82
N ALA A 199 11.62 -22.80 43.97
CA ALA A 199 11.52 -22.72 42.52
C ALA A 199 10.42 -23.65 41.98
N ALA A 200 10.48 -24.94 42.33
CA ALA A 200 9.51 -25.94 41.91
C ALA A 200 8.09 -25.59 42.40
N ARG A 201 7.93 -25.13 43.64
CA ARG A 201 6.63 -24.76 44.23
C ARG A 201 6.02 -23.49 43.62
N LEU A 202 6.83 -22.48 43.29
CA LEU A 202 6.37 -21.27 42.60
C LEU A 202 6.01 -21.54 41.15
N LEU A 203 6.88 -22.26 40.42
CA LEU A 203 6.71 -22.56 39.01
C LEU A 203 5.55 -23.54 38.76
N SER A 204 5.40 -24.60 39.54
CA SER A 204 4.27 -25.54 39.42
C SER A 204 2.93 -24.87 39.72
N ARG A 205 2.83 -24.08 40.81
CA ARG A 205 1.63 -23.30 41.14
C ARG A 205 1.28 -22.30 40.03
N ARG A 206 2.28 -21.69 39.39
CA ARG A 206 2.06 -20.79 38.25
C ARG A 206 1.65 -21.54 36.97
N LYS A 207 2.22 -22.72 36.70
CA LYS A 207 1.80 -23.60 35.59
C LYS A 207 0.34 -24.02 35.76
N GLN A 208 -0.05 -24.53 36.94
CA GLN A 208 -1.45 -24.85 37.26
C GLN A 208 -2.39 -23.66 37.03
N ALA A 209 -2.00 -22.44 37.44
CA ALA A 209 -2.78 -21.22 37.23
C ALA A 209 -2.72 -20.64 35.80
N LEU A 210 -2.01 -21.28 34.86
CA LEU A 210 -1.95 -20.92 33.44
C LEU A 210 -2.58 -22.00 32.55
N ASP A 211 -2.52 -23.26 32.99
CA ASP A 211 -3.21 -24.40 32.36
C ASP A 211 -4.69 -24.47 32.79
N TYR A 212 -5.09 -23.75 33.84
CA TYR A 212 -6.48 -23.59 34.26
C TYR A 212 -7.31 -22.87 33.18
N GLN A 213 -8.20 -23.60 32.52
CA GLN A 213 -9.13 -23.06 31.54
C GLN A 213 -10.48 -22.73 32.17
N LEU A 214 -11.01 -21.56 31.80
CA LEU A 214 -12.37 -21.13 32.13
C LEU A 214 -13.38 -21.80 31.18
N SER A 215 -14.50 -22.27 31.73
CA SER A 215 -15.68 -22.73 31.00
C SER A 215 -16.39 -21.59 30.24
N ASN A 216 -16.06 -20.33 30.57
CA ASN A 216 -16.67 -19.10 30.07
C ASN A 216 -18.08 -18.84 30.63
N ARG A 217 -18.33 -19.25 31.88
CA ARG A 217 -19.56 -18.98 32.65
C ARG A 217 -19.34 -18.48 34.07
N GLU A 218 -18.09 -18.45 34.53
CA GLU A 218 -17.69 -18.20 35.92
C GLU A 218 -18.14 -16.83 36.48
N LEU A 219 -18.41 -15.87 35.61
CA LEU A 219 -18.80 -14.50 35.97
C LEU A 219 -20.21 -14.12 35.46
N SER A 220 -20.87 -14.99 34.69
CA SER A 220 -22.26 -14.81 34.24
C SER A 220 -23.26 -15.61 35.07
N GLY A 221 -22.80 -16.68 35.71
CA GLY A 221 -23.67 -17.78 36.10
C GLY A 221 -24.22 -18.52 34.87
N ASP A 222 -25.09 -19.51 35.10
CA ASP A 222 -25.73 -20.30 34.05
C ASP A 222 -27.06 -19.69 33.53
N GLN A 223 -27.45 -18.50 33.99
CA GLN A 223 -28.68 -17.83 33.55
C GLN A 223 -28.41 -16.82 32.42
N PRO A 224 -29.33 -16.67 31.44
CA PRO A 224 -29.18 -15.69 30.37
C PRO A 224 -29.34 -14.25 30.90
N ALA A 225 -28.38 -13.38 30.57
CA ALA A 225 -28.46 -11.97 30.94
C ALA A 225 -29.49 -11.21 30.08
N GLU A 226 -30.49 -10.61 30.72
CA GLU A 226 -31.67 -10.04 30.05
C GLU A 226 -31.96 -8.60 30.53
N ASP A 227 -31.46 -7.59 29.81
CA ASP A 227 -31.73 -6.17 30.12
C ASP A 227 -33.12 -5.76 29.58
N LYS A 228 -34.14 -5.96 30.42
CA LYS A 228 -35.54 -5.59 30.13
C LYS A 228 -35.83 -4.07 30.13
N ARG A 229 -34.82 -3.21 30.37
CA ARG A 229 -35.00 -1.74 30.44
C ARG A 229 -34.06 -0.95 29.52
N GLY A 230 -33.10 -1.62 28.85
CA GLY A 230 -32.18 -1.00 27.90
C GLY A 230 -31.19 -0.01 28.55
N LEU A 231 -30.86 -0.21 29.83
CA LEU A 231 -30.05 0.70 30.63
C LEU A 231 -28.53 0.50 30.42
N LEU A 232 -28.09 -0.65 29.90
CA LEU A 232 -26.68 -1.03 29.83
C LEU A 232 -26.02 -0.74 28.47
N SER A 233 -25.60 0.51 28.26
CA SER A 233 -24.75 0.92 27.13
C SER A 233 -23.25 0.62 27.38
N ILE A 234 -22.85 -0.64 27.22
CA ILE A 234 -21.48 -1.12 27.52
C ILE A 234 -20.48 -0.67 26.41
N ASN A 235 -20.01 0.57 26.49
CA ASN A 235 -18.97 1.13 25.62
C ASN A 235 -17.56 0.77 26.11
N GLY A 236 -17.02 -0.36 25.64
CA GLY A 236 -15.74 -0.93 26.10
C GLY A 236 -14.44 -0.34 25.52
N GLU A 237 -14.39 0.92 25.07
CA GLU A 237 -13.16 1.55 24.53
C GLU A 237 -12.58 2.61 25.48
N PRO A 238 -11.42 2.35 26.15
CA PRO A 238 -10.65 3.36 26.88
C PRO A 238 -9.82 4.23 25.92
N GLY A 239 -10.50 4.86 24.95
CA GLY A 239 -9.89 5.70 23.92
C GLY A 239 -9.86 7.19 24.29
N LEU A 240 -9.02 7.96 23.59
CA LEU A 240 -9.14 9.43 23.60
C LEU A 240 -10.41 9.82 22.81
N PRO A 241 -11.26 10.74 23.30
CA PRO A 241 -12.58 11.01 22.72
C PRO A 241 -12.56 11.61 21.30
N ILE A 242 -11.38 11.87 20.74
CA ILE A 242 -11.16 12.41 19.38
C ILE A 242 -10.78 11.27 18.39
N VAL A 243 -10.27 10.13 18.87
CA VAL A 243 -9.81 9.01 18.02
C VAL A 243 -10.12 7.66 18.70
N ALA A 244 -11.09 6.93 18.16
CA ALA A 244 -11.39 5.55 18.54
C ALA A 244 -10.17 4.62 18.32
N VAL A 245 -9.95 3.67 19.23
CA VAL A 245 -8.77 2.81 19.24
C VAL A 245 -9.02 1.61 18.36
N LYS A 246 -8.48 1.64 17.13
CA LYS A 246 -8.78 0.59 16.14
C LYS A 246 -8.30 -0.78 16.62
N GLN A 247 -9.12 -1.79 16.39
CA GLN A 247 -8.85 -3.16 16.83
C GLN A 247 -7.69 -3.75 16.03
N LYS A 248 -6.89 -4.60 16.70
CA LYS A 248 -5.78 -5.32 16.07
C LYS A 248 -6.31 -6.49 15.23
N ALA A 249 -5.60 -6.82 14.15
CA ALA A 249 -5.87 -8.00 13.35
C ALA A 249 -5.72 -9.29 14.17
N GLN A 250 -6.72 -10.16 14.10
CA GLN A 250 -6.66 -11.50 14.69
C GLN A 250 -5.62 -12.36 13.96
N GLN A 251 -4.75 -13.04 14.71
CA GLN A 251 -3.91 -14.11 14.20
C GLN A 251 -4.79 -15.32 13.82
N ARG A 252 -4.60 -15.87 12.62
CA ARG A 252 -5.33 -17.04 12.08
C ARG A 252 -4.51 -17.70 10.96
N PRO A 253 -4.75 -18.99 10.68
CA PRO A 253 -4.13 -20.16 11.31
C PRO A 253 -2.67 -20.38 10.83
N ASN A 254 -2.09 -21.56 11.03
CA ASN A 254 -0.73 -21.88 10.59
C ASN A 254 -0.61 -21.84 9.04
N ILE A 255 -0.04 -20.75 8.51
CA ILE A 255 0.16 -20.52 7.08
C ILE A 255 1.53 -21.06 6.68
N ASP A 256 1.55 -21.86 5.61
CA ASP A 256 2.78 -22.35 4.95
C ASP A 256 3.81 -21.21 4.78
N PRO A 257 4.99 -21.29 5.44
CA PRO A 257 5.98 -20.21 5.43
C PRO A 257 6.60 -19.93 4.06
N GLU A 258 6.61 -20.88 3.12
CA GLU A 258 7.10 -20.65 1.76
C GLU A 258 6.10 -19.83 0.96
N LEU A 259 4.81 -20.18 1.05
CA LEU A 259 3.73 -19.45 0.41
C LEU A 259 3.54 -18.06 1.03
N GLY A 260 3.70 -17.94 2.35
CA GLY A 260 3.78 -16.65 3.04
C GLY A 260 4.93 -15.78 2.51
N ARG A 261 6.13 -16.36 2.36
CA ARG A 261 7.30 -15.66 1.80
C ARG A 261 7.05 -15.18 0.36
N LEU A 262 6.56 -16.06 -0.52
CA LEU A 262 6.23 -15.74 -1.92
C LEU A 262 5.27 -14.54 -2.01
N VAL A 263 4.16 -14.59 -1.27
CA VAL A 263 3.14 -13.52 -1.31
C VAL A 263 3.70 -12.18 -0.83
N LEU A 264 4.54 -12.17 0.21
CA LEU A 264 5.21 -10.95 0.66
C LEU A 264 6.20 -10.39 -0.37
N TRP A 265 6.82 -11.23 -1.20
CA TRP A 265 7.64 -10.77 -2.33
C TRP A 265 6.81 -10.18 -3.47
N TYR A 266 5.69 -10.81 -3.88
CA TYR A 266 4.74 -10.22 -4.84
C TYR A 266 4.30 -8.81 -4.39
N LEU A 267 3.88 -8.67 -3.14
CA LEU A 267 3.43 -7.40 -2.58
C LEU A 267 4.58 -6.38 -2.42
N GLY A 268 5.80 -6.84 -2.16
CA GLY A 268 7.00 -6.00 -2.14
C GLY A 268 7.35 -5.43 -3.53
N CYS A 269 7.39 -6.28 -4.55
CA CYS A 269 7.61 -5.87 -5.94
C CYS A 269 6.49 -4.93 -6.42
N ALA A 270 5.22 -5.25 -6.14
CA ALA A 270 4.10 -4.38 -6.44
C ALA A 270 4.29 -2.98 -5.81
N THR A 271 4.64 -2.92 -4.51
CA THR A 271 4.87 -1.66 -3.80
C THR A 271 6.00 -0.82 -4.43
N PHE A 272 7.05 -1.46 -4.93
CA PHE A 272 8.11 -0.78 -5.69
C PHE A 272 7.57 -0.17 -7.00
N TRP A 273 6.82 -0.94 -7.80
CA TRP A 273 6.24 -0.46 -9.06
C TRP A 273 5.19 0.62 -8.86
N LEU A 274 4.46 0.62 -7.74
CA LEU A 274 3.57 1.72 -7.37
C LEU A 274 4.36 3.03 -7.19
N LEU A 275 5.45 3.00 -6.41
CA LEU A 275 6.30 4.17 -6.21
C LEU A 275 6.91 4.64 -7.53
N PHE A 276 7.52 3.74 -8.31
CA PHE A 276 8.13 4.08 -9.59
C PHE A 276 7.11 4.69 -10.56
N GLY A 277 6.05 3.93 -10.87
CA GLY A 277 5.05 4.34 -11.85
C GLY A 277 4.32 5.63 -11.47
N THR A 278 4.01 5.84 -10.18
CA THR A 278 3.34 7.08 -9.75
C THR A 278 4.29 8.26 -9.56
N THR A 279 5.60 8.03 -9.38
CA THR A 279 6.59 9.12 -9.47
C THR A 279 6.72 9.63 -10.91
N VAL A 280 6.75 8.73 -11.89
CA VAL A 280 6.69 9.11 -13.32
C VAL A 280 5.35 9.81 -13.63
N GLY A 281 4.24 9.30 -13.10
CA GLY A 281 2.90 9.89 -13.22
C GLY A 281 2.79 11.31 -12.67
N GLU A 282 3.34 11.56 -11.48
CA GLU A 282 3.35 12.90 -10.88
C GLU A 282 4.22 13.88 -11.68
N TYR A 283 5.40 13.43 -12.11
CA TYR A 283 6.31 14.24 -12.92
C TYR A 283 5.72 14.64 -14.27
N ILE A 284 5.05 13.72 -14.99
CA ILE A 284 4.29 14.09 -16.20
C ILE A 284 3.03 14.89 -15.88
N GLY A 285 2.48 14.75 -14.68
CA GLY A 285 1.40 15.58 -14.15
C GLY A 285 1.80 17.06 -14.03
N ILE A 286 3.02 17.31 -13.55
CA ILE A 286 3.63 18.65 -13.45
C ILE A 286 3.92 19.25 -14.84
N LYS A 287 4.30 18.44 -15.84
CA LYS A 287 4.61 18.93 -17.20
C LYS A 287 3.44 19.58 -17.98
N PHE A 288 2.20 19.49 -17.51
CA PHE A 288 1.10 20.32 -18.07
C PHE A 288 1.03 21.73 -17.46
N VAL A 289 1.65 21.94 -16.30
CA VAL A 289 1.73 23.24 -15.61
C VAL A 289 3.05 23.94 -15.94
N ALA A 290 4.13 23.16 -16.09
CA ALA A 290 5.45 23.62 -16.51
C ALA A 290 6.02 22.68 -17.60
N PRO A 291 5.64 22.86 -18.89
CA PRO A 291 6.14 22.01 -19.97
C PRO A 291 7.66 22.13 -20.15
N ASP A 292 8.20 23.34 -19.98
CA ASP A 292 9.62 23.67 -20.12
C ASP A 292 10.45 23.36 -18.86
N ALA A 293 9.98 22.44 -18.01
CA ALA A 293 10.74 21.99 -16.83
C ALA A 293 12.06 21.29 -17.22
N ASP A 294 12.12 20.69 -18.41
CA ASP A 294 13.31 20.14 -19.06
C ASP A 294 13.01 19.78 -20.53
N HIS A 295 14.07 19.65 -21.33
CA HIS A 295 14.00 19.27 -22.74
C HIS A 295 14.68 17.91 -23.03
N ILE A 296 14.77 17.02 -22.03
CA ILE A 296 15.46 15.73 -22.17
C ILE A 296 14.54 14.73 -22.89
N SER A 297 14.98 14.20 -24.04
CA SER A 297 14.16 13.33 -24.90
C SER A 297 13.64 12.07 -24.20
N TRP A 298 14.44 11.47 -23.30
CA TRP A 298 14.06 10.34 -22.44
C TRP A 298 12.96 10.68 -21.43
N LEU A 299 12.87 11.96 -21.04
CA LEU A 299 11.90 12.49 -20.08
C LEU A 299 10.72 13.23 -20.76
N SER A 300 10.62 13.12 -22.09
CA SER A 300 9.52 13.70 -22.86
C SER A 300 8.17 13.05 -22.49
N PHE A 301 7.11 13.85 -22.53
CA PHE A 301 5.76 13.39 -22.16
C PHE A 301 5.31 12.14 -22.94
N GLY A 302 5.60 12.10 -24.25
CA GLY A 302 5.24 10.98 -25.12
C GLY A 302 5.92 9.64 -24.77
N ARG A 303 7.11 9.66 -24.17
CA ARG A 303 7.78 8.45 -23.67
C ARG A 303 7.37 8.10 -22.24
N LEU A 304 7.19 9.10 -21.38
CA LEU A 304 6.88 8.86 -19.97
C LEU A 304 5.41 8.53 -19.69
N ARG A 305 4.45 8.96 -20.54
CA ARG A 305 3.05 8.54 -20.46
C ARG A 305 2.89 7.00 -20.49
N PRO A 306 3.39 6.26 -21.51
CA PRO A 306 3.27 4.81 -21.52
C PRO A 306 4.15 4.13 -20.45
N VAL A 307 5.28 4.71 -20.04
CA VAL A 307 6.05 4.21 -18.88
C VAL A 307 5.22 4.25 -17.60
N HIS A 308 4.52 5.37 -17.35
CA HIS A 308 3.61 5.51 -16.21
C HIS A 308 2.49 4.46 -16.24
N THR A 309 1.72 4.39 -17.34
CA THR A 309 0.54 3.49 -17.44
C THR A 309 0.96 2.03 -17.27
N ASN A 310 1.97 1.56 -18.00
CA ASN A 310 2.43 0.18 -17.93
C ASN A 310 3.04 -0.17 -16.55
N SER A 311 3.75 0.77 -15.90
CA SER A 311 4.28 0.56 -14.55
C SER A 311 3.18 0.40 -13.49
N VAL A 312 2.07 1.15 -13.60
CA VAL A 312 0.97 1.03 -12.63
C VAL A 312 0.00 -0.11 -12.96
N PHE A 313 -0.16 -0.48 -14.24
CA PHE A 313 -0.96 -1.62 -14.71
C PHE A 313 -0.23 -2.96 -14.51
N TRP A 314 0.84 -3.20 -15.26
CA TRP A 314 1.56 -4.48 -15.31
C TRP A 314 2.54 -4.66 -14.14
N GLY A 315 3.07 -3.56 -13.61
CA GLY A 315 3.86 -3.55 -12.38
C GLY A 315 2.99 -3.62 -11.11
N TRP A 316 2.45 -2.49 -10.66
CA TRP A 316 1.72 -2.40 -9.38
C TRP A 316 0.48 -3.30 -9.31
N ALA A 317 -0.54 -3.01 -10.12
CA ALA A 317 -1.85 -3.62 -9.94
C ALA A 317 -1.80 -5.13 -10.21
N SER A 318 -1.13 -5.55 -11.28
CA SER A 318 -0.99 -6.97 -11.65
C SER A 318 -0.24 -7.80 -10.60
N LEU A 319 0.89 -7.33 -10.07
CA LEU A 319 1.62 -8.05 -9.01
C LEU A 319 0.87 -8.02 -7.67
N GLY A 320 0.18 -6.92 -7.35
CA GLY A 320 -0.68 -6.81 -6.18
C GLY A 320 -1.83 -7.83 -6.23
N MET A 321 -2.54 -7.88 -7.36
CA MET A 321 -3.60 -8.85 -7.63
C MET A 321 -3.08 -10.29 -7.52
N LEU A 322 -2.02 -10.63 -8.25
CA LEU A 322 -1.45 -11.99 -8.26
C LEU A 322 -0.97 -12.44 -6.87
N GLY A 323 -0.29 -11.57 -6.13
CA GLY A 323 0.12 -11.87 -4.75
C GLY A 323 -1.06 -12.19 -3.83
N LEU A 324 -2.15 -11.42 -3.94
CA LEU A 324 -3.39 -11.71 -3.21
C LEU A 324 -4.07 -12.98 -3.72
N GLY A 325 -4.08 -13.25 -5.03
CA GLY A 325 -4.61 -14.49 -5.62
C GLY A 325 -3.89 -15.75 -5.14
N TYR A 326 -2.55 -15.73 -5.09
CA TYR A 326 -1.72 -16.81 -4.52
C TYR A 326 -1.99 -17.05 -3.04
N TYR A 327 -2.43 -16.03 -2.31
CA TYR A 327 -3.00 -16.24 -0.97
C TYR A 327 -4.40 -16.87 -1.05
N ILE A 328 -5.34 -16.24 -1.75
CA ILE A 328 -6.78 -16.57 -1.73
C ILE A 328 -7.06 -18.00 -2.22
N VAL A 329 -6.62 -18.35 -3.44
CA VAL A 329 -7.09 -19.56 -4.14
C VAL A 329 -6.86 -20.86 -3.33
N PRO A 330 -5.68 -21.10 -2.73
CA PRO A 330 -5.47 -22.25 -1.85
C PRO A 330 -6.36 -22.28 -0.61
N ARG A 331 -6.70 -21.11 -0.01
CA ARG A 331 -7.53 -21.06 1.21
C ARG A 331 -8.99 -21.35 0.91
N VAL A 332 -9.54 -20.82 -0.18
CA VAL A 332 -10.95 -21.08 -0.53
C VAL A 332 -11.17 -22.50 -1.07
N CYS A 333 -10.12 -23.14 -1.58
CA CYS A 333 -10.11 -24.57 -1.93
C CYS A 333 -9.79 -25.49 -0.73
N ASN A 334 -9.42 -24.91 0.42
CA ASN A 334 -8.91 -25.60 1.61
C ASN A 334 -7.83 -26.65 1.30
N THR A 335 -6.81 -26.26 0.52
CA THR A 335 -5.75 -27.17 0.05
C THR A 335 -4.42 -26.44 -0.12
N LYS A 336 -3.31 -27.16 -0.33
CA LYS A 336 -2.01 -26.53 -0.61
C LYS A 336 -1.92 -26.08 -2.07
N LEU A 337 -1.17 -25.00 -2.33
CA LEU A 337 -0.88 -24.54 -3.70
C LEU A 337 -0.19 -25.67 -4.48
N ALA A 338 -0.65 -25.93 -5.71
CA ALA A 338 -0.24 -27.14 -6.45
C ALA A 338 1.26 -27.21 -6.78
N ASN A 339 1.94 -26.07 -7.01
CA ASN A 339 3.39 -25.99 -7.14
C ASN A 339 3.92 -24.59 -6.74
N ILE A 340 4.79 -24.51 -5.72
CA ILE A 340 5.38 -23.24 -5.28
C ILE A 340 6.43 -22.68 -6.26
N LYS A 341 7.20 -23.55 -6.96
CA LYS A 341 8.27 -23.13 -7.88
C LYS A 341 7.73 -22.38 -9.09
N TRP A 342 6.61 -22.84 -9.65
CA TRP A 342 5.94 -22.17 -10.77
C TRP A 342 5.49 -20.75 -10.42
N ALA A 343 5.05 -20.52 -9.18
CA ALA A 343 4.65 -19.19 -8.73
C ALA A 343 5.86 -18.24 -8.56
N TRP A 344 7.04 -18.76 -8.18
CA TRP A 344 8.28 -18.00 -8.25
C TRP A 344 8.68 -17.67 -9.68
N TYR A 345 8.57 -18.62 -10.62
CA TYR A 345 8.83 -18.34 -12.04
C TYR A 345 7.87 -17.28 -12.61
N SER A 346 6.57 -17.34 -12.28
CA SER A 346 5.60 -16.28 -12.62
C SER A 346 6.00 -14.91 -12.07
N LEU A 347 6.49 -14.82 -10.82
CA LEU A 347 6.97 -13.57 -10.25
C LEU A 347 8.19 -13.00 -11.01
N TYR A 348 9.16 -13.85 -11.34
CA TYR A 348 10.37 -13.43 -12.06
C TYR A 348 10.06 -13.02 -13.50
N LEU A 349 9.25 -13.78 -14.23
CA LEU A 349 8.87 -13.50 -15.61
C LEU A 349 8.08 -12.20 -15.74
N ILE A 350 7.15 -11.93 -14.81
CA ILE A 350 6.36 -10.69 -14.83
C ILE A 350 7.25 -9.49 -14.49
N ASN A 351 8.14 -9.57 -13.50
CA ASN A 351 9.08 -8.46 -13.24
C ASN A 351 10.06 -8.26 -14.40
N ALA A 352 10.56 -9.34 -15.04
CA ALA A 352 11.41 -9.23 -16.22
C ALA A 352 10.69 -8.53 -17.38
N SER A 353 9.41 -8.85 -17.62
CA SER A 353 8.57 -8.15 -18.59
C SER A 353 8.46 -6.66 -18.26
N VAL A 354 8.10 -6.28 -17.04
CA VAL A 354 7.89 -4.87 -16.67
C VAL A 354 9.22 -4.07 -16.69
N ILE A 355 10.35 -4.68 -16.32
CA ILE A 355 11.68 -4.06 -16.44
C ILE A 355 12.04 -3.85 -17.92
N ALA A 356 11.99 -4.92 -18.74
CA ALA A 356 12.36 -4.85 -20.15
C ALA A 356 11.45 -3.86 -20.92
N GLY A 357 10.15 -3.91 -20.68
CA GLY A 357 9.18 -3.00 -21.27
C GLY A 357 9.39 -1.55 -20.85
N THR A 358 9.68 -1.28 -19.57
CA THR A 358 10.04 0.07 -19.10
C THR A 358 11.26 0.61 -19.83
N ILE A 359 12.30 -0.21 -20.01
CA ILE A 359 13.53 0.17 -20.75
C ILE A 359 13.22 0.42 -22.23
N CYS A 360 12.43 -0.45 -22.88
CA CYS A 360 12.01 -0.26 -24.27
C CYS A 360 11.25 1.08 -24.45
N LEU A 361 10.26 1.37 -23.61
CA LEU A 361 9.47 2.61 -23.70
C LEU A 361 10.30 3.88 -23.46
N LEU A 362 11.26 3.84 -22.52
CA LEU A 362 12.22 4.94 -22.30
C LEU A 362 13.15 5.15 -23.51
N ALA A 363 13.57 4.07 -24.18
CA ALA A 363 14.33 4.15 -25.43
C ALA A 363 13.48 4.64 -26.62
N GLY A 364 12.14 4.61 -26.51
CA GLY A 364 11.19 4.91 -27.58
C GLY A 364 10.79 3.70 -28.43
N ILE A 365 11.18 2.49 -28.02
CA ILE A 365 10.79 1.22 -28.64
C ILE A 365 9.42 0.83 -28.06
N ASN A 366 8.37 0.99 -28.86
CA ASN A 366 7.00 0.62 -28.49
C ASN A 366 6.31 -0.21 -29.59
N ASN A 367 5.17 -0.78 -29.24
CA ASN A 367 4.29 -1.54 -30.12
C ASN A 367 3.30 -0.61 -30.87
N GLY A 368 3.79 0.53 -31.36
CA GLY A 368 2.96 1.58 -31.95
C GLY A 368 2.08 2.33 -30.95
N GLY A 369 1.02 2.97 -31.45
CA GLY A 369 0.09 3.80 -30.66
C GLY A 369 -0.96 3.04 -29.84
N GLY A 370 -0.76 1.74 -29.59
CA GLY A 370 -1.73 0.91 -28.86
C GLY A 370 -1.69 1.15 -27.35
N GLU A 371 -2.60 1.98 -26.83
CA GLU A 371 -2.71 2.26 -25.39
C GLU A 371 -2.86 0.98 -24.53
N TYR A 372 -2.08 0.93 -23.45
CA TYR A 372 -1.83 -0.22 -22.55
C TYR A 372 -1.15 -1.44 -23.21
N ARG A 373 -0.97 -1.41 -24.53
CA ARG A 373 -0.36 -2.46 -25.37
C ARG A 373 1.04 -2.06 -25.85
N GLU A 374 1.63 -1.01 -25.27
CA GLU A 374 2.84 -0.37 -25.81
C GLU A 374 4.11 -1.24 -25.67
N TYR A 375 4.08 -2.29 -24.83
CA TYR A 375 5.13 -3.31 -24.77
C TYR A 375 5.15 -4.15 -26.06
N ILE A 376 6.32 -4.27 -26.70
CA ILE A 376 6.52 -5.14 -27.86
C ILE A 376 6.28 -6.63 -27.54
N TRP A 377 5.87 -7.43 -28.53
CA TRP A 377 5.45 -8.82 -28.32
C TRP A 377 6.45 -9.71 -27.54
N PRO A 378 7.79 -9.61 -27.68
CA PRO A 378 8.72 -10.44 -26.91
C PRO A 378 8.71 -10.11 -25.42
N VAL A 379 8.45 -8.84 -25.07
CA VAL A 379 8.31 -8.38 -23.69
C VAL A 379 6.99 -8.86 -23.08
N MET A 380 5.88 -8.74 -23.82
CA MET A 380 4.57 -9.20 -23.34
C MET A 380 4.48 -10.73 -23.25
N LEU A 381 5.21 -11.47 -24.10
CA LEU A 381 5.29 -12.93 -24.03
C LEU A 381 5.79 -13.43 -22.67
N LEU A 382 6.76 -12.74 -22.04
CA LEU A 382 7.22 -13.08 -20.69
C LEU A 382 6.09 -12.96 -19.65
N PHE A 383 5.29 -11.89 -19.72
CA PHE A 383 4.10 -11.72 -18.87
C PHE A 383 3.06 -12.82 -19.12
N ALA A 384 2.78 -13.13 -20.39
CA ALA A 384 1.84 -14.17 -20.79
C ALA A 384 2.25 -15.57 -20.29
N ILE A 385 3.53 -15.95 -20.39
CA ILE A 385 4.05 -17.21 -19.82
C ILE A 385 3.89 -17.21 -18.29
N GLY A 386 4.15 -16.07 -17.63
CA GLY A 386 3.92 -15.90 -16.20
C GLY A 386 2.45 -16.11 -15.79
N LEU A 387 1.49 -15.64 -16.60
CA LEU A 387 0.07 -15.90 -16.42
C LEU A 387 -0.33 -17.35 -16.71
N VAL A 388 0.18 -17.97 -17.76
CA VAL A 388 -0.10 -19.39 -18.09
C VAL A 388 0.38 -20.31 -16.95
N LEU A 389 1.58 -20.08 -16.42
CA LEU A 389 2.08 -20.79 -15.23
C LEU A 389 1.19 -20.56 -14.00
N THR A 390 0.67 -19.35 -13.81
CA THR A 390 -0.29 -19.03 -12.74
C THR A 390 -1.59 -19.80 -12.92
N LEU A 391 -2.16 -19.78 -14.14
CA LEU A 391 -3.43 -20.43 -14.46
C LEU A 391 -3.36 -21.94 -14.22
N ILE A 392 -2.32 -22.61 -14.74
CA ILE A 392 -2.14 -24.07 -14.56
C ILE A 392 -1.97 -24.39 -13.07
N ASN A 393 -1.29 -23.54 -12.29
CA ASN A 393 -1.12 -23.72 -10.85
C ASN A 393 -2.44 -23.55 -10.07
N PHE A 394 -3.25 -22.54 -10.40
CA PHE A 394 -4.58 -22.34 -9.81
C PHE A 394 -5.56 -23.45 -10.20
N MET A 395 -5.61 -23.86 -11.47
CA MET A 395 -6.45 -24.96 -11.94
C MET A 395 -6.09 -26.29 -11.25
N LYS A 396 -4.79 -26.62 -11.14
CA LYS A 396 -4.35 -27.81 -10.38
C LYS A 396 -4.59 -27.70 -8.88
N THR A 397 -4.71 -26.49 -8.33
CA THR A 397 -5.10 -26.26 -6.92
C THR A 397 -6.61 -26.48 -6.73
N ILE A 398 -7.44 -25.95 -7.63
CA ILE A 398 -8.91 -26.10 -7.60
C ILE A 398 -9.36 -27.53 -7.91
N ALA A 399 -8.62 -28.27 -8.73
CA ALA A 399 -8.80 -29.71 -8.95
C ALA A 399 -8.45 -30.55 -7.72
N ARG A 400 -7.66 -30.03 -6.78
CA ARG A 400 -7.24 -30.66 -5.51
C ARG A 400 -7.95 -30.05 -4.29
N ARG A 401 -9.07 -29.36 -4.49
CA ARG A 401 -9.88 -28.76 -3.41
C ARG A 401 -10.50 -29.84 -2.53
N THR A 402 -10.72 -29.54 -1.25
CA THR A 402 -11.51 -30.42 -0.36
C THR A 402 -12.98 -29.97 -0.23
N THR A 403 -13.36 -28.86 -0.86
CA THR A 403 -14.73 -28.34 -0.87
C THR A 403 -15.51 -28.92 -2.05
N LYS A 404 -16.80 -29.25 -1.88
CA LYS A 404 -17.66 -29.65 -3.02
C LYS A 404 -17.71 -28.53 -4.06
N GLU A 405 -18.19 -27.37 -3.62
CA GLU A 405 -18.28 -26.17 -4.45
C GLU A 405 -16.94 -25.45 -4.62
N ILE A 406 -16.80 -24.74 -5.74
CA ILE A 406 -15.74 -23.77 -5.97
C ILE A 406 -16.27 -22.41 -5.50
N TYR A 407 -15.62 -21.79 -4.51
CA TYR A 407 -16.06 -20.49 -3.99
C TYR A 407 -15.94 -19.37 -5.05
N ILE A 408 -16.92 -18.44 -5.06
CA ILE A 408 -17.08 -17.46 -6.14
C ILE A 408 -15.85 -16.57 -6.38
N SER A 409 -15.06 -16.27 -5.34
CA SER A 409 -13.78 -15.56 -5.47
C SER A 409 -12.83 -16.23 -6.48
N SER A 410 -12.78 -17.56 -6.52
CA SER A 410 -11.98 -18.31 -7.50
C SER A 410 -12.55 -18.22 -8.92
N TRP A 411 -13.86 -18.07 -9.11
CA TRP A 411 -14.45 -17.89 -10.44
C TRP A 411 -13.92 -16.59 -11.04
N TYR A 412 -14.11 -15.49 -10.33
CA TYR A 412 -13.62 -14.15 -10.69
C TYR A 412 -12.10 -14.13 -10.96
N ILE A 413 -11.29 -14.69 -10.05
CA ILE A 413 -9.81 -14.71 -10.17
C ILE A 413 -9.33 -15.57 -11.36
N VAL A 414 -9.91 -16.74 -11.58
CA VAL A 414 -9.46 -17.66 -12.65
C VAL A 414 -9.96 -17.23 -14.01
N SER A 415 -11.24 -16.85 -14.14
CA SER A 415 -11.78 -16.30 -15.38
C SER A 415 -11.00 -15.06 -15.82
N SER A 416 -10.58 -14.21 -14.87
CA SER A 416 -9.73 -13.05 -15.17
C SER A 416 -8.41 -13.42 -15.84
N ILE A 417 -7.68 -14.41 -15.32
CA ILE A 417 -6.43 -14.88 -15.93
C ILE A 417 -6.70 -15.48 -17.32
N ILE A 418 -7.77 -16.27 -17.47
CA ILE A 418 -8.17 -16.86 -18.76
C ILE A 418 -8.45 -15.77 -19.80
N PHE A 419 -9.30 -14.79 -19.48
CA PHE A 419 -9.58 -13.67 -20.38
C PHE A 419 -8.32 -12.88 -20.70
N THR A 420 -7.43 -12.64 -19.73
CA THR A 420 -6.17 -11.90 -19.98
C THR A 420 -5.24 -12.61 -20.95
N ILE A 421 -5.22 -13.95 -20.95
CA ILE A 421 -4.51 -14.75 -21.94
C ILE A 421 -5.19 -14.64 -23.32
N VAL A 422 -6.52 -14.72 -23.40
CA VAL A 422 -7.27 -14.52 -24.66
C VAL A 422 -7.02 -13.12 -25.23
N ILE A 423 -7.09 -12.08 -24.39
CA ILE A 423 -6.83 -10.68 -24.74
C ILE A 423 -5.40 -10.50 -25.26
N ALA A 424 -4.40 -11.13 -24.64
CA ALA A 424 -3.02 -11.11 -25.12
C ALA A 424 -2.84 -11.83 -26.45
N LEU A 425 -3.50 -12.98 -26.67
CA LEU A 425 -3.50 -13.63 -27.99
C LEU A 425 -4.15 -12.73 -29.06
N VAL A 426 -5.26 -12.06 -28.73
CA VAL A 426 -6.01 -11.20 -29.66
C VAL A 426 -5.28 -9.91 -30.08
N ALA A 427 -4.36 -9.44 -29.24
CA ALA A 427 -3.63 -8.18 -29.42
C ALA A 427 -2.24 -8.29 -30.08
N TYR A 428 -1.70 -9.51 -30.14
CA TYR A 428 -0.33 -9.77 -30.58
C TYR A 428 -0.20 -10.89 -31.63
N ILE A 429 -1.30 -11.55 -32.03
CA ILE A 429 -1.36 -12.39 -33.22
C ILE A 429 -1.85 -11.51 -34.40
N PRO A 430 -1.05 -11.28 -35.46
CA PRO A 430 -1.31 -10.26 -36.49
C PRO A 430 -2.42 -10.60 -37.50
N TYR A 431 -3.31 -11.57 -37.20
CA TYR A 431 -4.25 -12.16 -38.16
C TYR A 431 -5.40 -11.23 -38.58
N TRP A 432 -5.70 -10.19 -37.80
CA TRP A 432 -6.79 -9.22 -38.02
C TRP A 432 -6.37 -7.77 -37.73
N GLN A 433 -5.06 -7.49 -37.71
CA GLN A 433 -4.50 -6.20 -37.32
C GLN A 433 -4.30 -5.27 -38.52
N ASN A 434 -5.33 -5.16 -39.37
CA ASN A 434 -5.31 -4.41 -40.64
C ASN A 434 -6.46 -3.38 -40.73
N GLY A 435 -6.12 -2.12 -41.02
CA GLY A 435 -7.11 -1.03 -41.13
C GLY A 435 -7.99 -0.91 -39.89
N LEU A 436 -9.32 -0.93 -40.09
CA LEU A 436 -10.31 -0.91 -39.00
C LEU A 436 -10.19 -2.11 -38.04
N GLY A 437 -9.63 -3.24 -38.50
CA GLY A 437 -9.42 -4.43 -37.66
C GLY A 437 -8.49 -4.16 -36.49
N GLU A 438 -7.42 -3.39 -36.69
CA GLU A 438 -6.51 -2.99 -35.61
C GLU A 438 -7.19 -2.00 -34.64
N THR A 439 -8.05 -1.10 -35.12
CA THR A 439 -8.83 -0.21 -34.24
C THR A 439 -9.80 -1.01 -33.36
N ILE A 440 -10.49 -2.00 -33.92
CA ILE A 440 -11.41 -2.88 -33.19
C ILE A 440 -10.63 -3.76 -32.19
N ALA A 441 -9.51 -4.36 -32.60
CA ALA A 441 -8.65 -5.16 -31.73
C ALA A 441 -8.03 -4.34 -30.58
N GLN A 442 -7.59 -3.11 -30.85
CA GLN A 442 -7.12 -2.18 -29.83
C GLN A 442 -8.23 -1.78 -28.85
N GLY A 443 -9.44 -1.49 -29.32
CA GLY A 443 -10.58 -1.15 -28.45
C GLY A 443 -11.00 -2.31 -27.56
N TYR A 444 -11.02 -3.53 -28.12
CA TYR A 444 -11.18 -4.76 -27.36
C TYR A 444 -10.09 -4.91 -26.30
N TYR A 445 -8.81 -4.88 -26.69
CA TYR A 445 -7.69 -5.02 -25.74
C TYR A 445 -7.73 -4.00 -24.60
N MET A 446 -7.89 -2.72 -24.95
CA MET A 446 -7.87 -1.60 -24.01
C MET A 446 -9.00 -1.69 -22.99
N HIS A 447 -10.23 -2.00 -23.44
CA HIS A 447 -11.36 -2.12 -22.53
C HIS A 447 -11.31 -3.42 -21.73
N GLN A 448 -11.14 -4.58 -22.39
CA GLN A 448 -11.11 -5.88 -21.73
C GLN A 448 -9.96 -5.98 -20.72
N GLY A 449 -8.84 -5.28 -20.94
CA GLY A 449 -7.77 -5.14 -19.94
C GLY A 449 -8.27 -4.52 -18.63
N VAL A 450 -9.01 -3.41 -18.69
CA VAL A 450 -9.55 -2.76 -17.47
C VAL A 450 -10.58 -3.64 -16.76
N GLY A 451 -11.52 -4.24 -17.49
CA GLY A 451 -12.59 -5.04 -16.88
C GLY A 451 -12.21 -6.47 -16.56
N MET A 452 -11.74 -7.24 -17.54
CA MET A 452 -11.52 -8.68 -17.37
C MET A 452 -10.21 -9.00 -16.66
N TRP A 453 -9.15 -8.20 -16.84
CA TRP A 453 -7.96 -8.34 -15.99
C TRP A 453 -8.18 -7.63 -14.64
N PHE A 454 -8.18 -6.30 -14.60
CA PHE A 454 -8.14 -5.59 -13.31
C PHE A 454 -9.43 -5.69 -12.49
N MET A 455 -10.59 -5.35 -13.06
CA MET A 455 -11.85 -5.33 -12.31
C MET A 455 -12.29 -6.73 -11.85
N LEU A 456 -12.35 -7.70 -12.76
CA LEU A 456 -12.83 -9.06 -12.48
C LEU A 456 -11.98 -9.75 -11.41
N PHE A 457 -10.64 -9.67 -11.50
CA PHE A 457 -9.76 -10.21 -10.46
C PHE A 457 -9.99 -9.52 -9.11
N THR A 458 -10.12 -8.19 -9.12
CA THR A 458 -10.27 -7.39 -7.90
C THR A 458 -11.62 -7.62 -7.22
N LEU A 459 -12.71 -7.79 -7.98
CA LEU A 459 -14.00 -8.24 -7.43
C LEU A 459 -13.84 -9.60 -6.73
N GLY A 460 -13.08 -10.53 -7.32
CA GLY A 460 -12.71 -11.79 -6.66
C GLY A 460 -11.96 -11.60 -5.33
N ILE A 461 -11.03 -10.66 -5.27
CA ILE A 461 -10.32 -10.27 -4.03
C ILE A 461 -11.29 -9.73 -2.97
N VAL A 462 -12.23 -8.86 -3.36
CA VAL A 462 -13.26 -8.30 -2.46
C VAL A 462 -14.19 -9.39 -1.94
N TYR A 463 -14.67 -10.30 -2.80
CA TYR A 463 -15.51 -11.43 -2.42
C TYR A 463 -14.86 -12.34 -1.37
N TYR A 464 -13.53 -12.40 -1.29
CA TYR A 464 -12.84 -13.08 -0.18
C TYR A 464 -12.65 -12.17 1.05
N PHE A 465 -12.01 -11.01 0.88
CA PHE A 465 -11.56 -10.23 2.02
C PHE A 465 -12.67 -9.45 2.74
N LEU A 466 -13.68 -8.93 2.04
CA LEU A 466 -14.75 -8.12 2.65
C LEU A 466 -15.58 -8.88 3.70
N PRO A 467 -16.22 -10.04 3.39
CA PRO A 467 -16.94 -10.83 4.39
C PRO A 467 -16.01 -11.28 5.53
N GLN A 468 -14.74 -11.56 5.21
CA GLN A 468 -13.73 -11.94 6.20
C GLN A 468 -13.30 -10.79 7.14
N GLN A 469 -13.28 -9.52 6.69
CA GLN A 469 -13.05 -8.36 7.56
C GLN A 469 -14.27 -8.07 8.45
N LEU A 470 -15.48 -8.22 7.91
CA LEU A 470 -16.72 -8.01 8.65
C LEU A 470 -17.05 -9.17 9.59
N ASN A 471 -16.42 -10.34 9.38
CA ASN A 471 -16.72 -11.63 10.03
C ASN A 471 -18.22 -11.96 9.91
N LYS A 472 -18.72 -11.90 8.68
CA LYS A 472 -20.10 -12.21 8.25
C LYS A 472 -20.07 -12.96 6.92
N PRO A 473 -21.11 -13.73 6.54
CA PRO A 473 -21.28 -14.18 5.17
C PRO A 473 -21.45 -12.98 4.22
N ILE A 474 -21.19 -13.19 2.93
CA ILE A 474 -21.57 -12.23 1.88
C ILE A 474 -23.11 -12.13 1.83
N TYR A 475 -23.67 -10.94 1.57
CA TYR A 475 -25.11 -10.68 1.68
C TYR A 475 -25.98 -11.60 0.82
N SER A 476 -25.63 -11.80 -0.45
CA SER A 476 -26.36 -12.68 -1.36
C SER A 476 -25.42 -13.41 -2.30
N TYR A 477 -25.45 -14.74 -2.26
CA TYR A 477 -24.72 -15.58 -3.20
C TYR A 477 -25.28 -15.43 -4.64
N SER A 478 -26.61 -15.36 -4.78
CA SER A 478 -27.30 -15.20 -6.06
C SER A 478 -27.00 -13.87 -6.75
N LEU A 479 -26.88 -12.75 -6.00
CA LEU A 479 -26.40 -11.49 -6.58
C LEU A 479 -24.94 -11.60 -7.06
N GLY A 480 -24.11 -12.41 -6.39
CA GLY A 480 -22.77 -12.71 -6.86
C GLY A 480 -22.74 -13.48 -8.18
N ILE A 481 -23.56 -14.53 -8.30
CA ILE A 481 -23.71 -15.31 -9.55
C ILE A 481 -24.23 -14.41 -10.67
N LEU A 482 -25.27 -13.61 -10.41
CA LEU A 482 -25.82 -12.66 -11.38
C LEU A 482 -24.75 -11.67 -11.86
N ALA A 483 -24.02 -11.05 -10.92
CA ALA A 483 -22.95 -10.11 -11.24
C ALA A 483 -21.81 -10.77 -12.03
N PHE A 484 -21.45 -12.02 -11.73
CA PHE A 484 -20.39 -12.74 -12.44
C PHE A 484 -20.76 -13.00 -13.91
N TRP A 485 -21.93 -13.60 -14.16
CA TRP A 485 -22.33 -13.95 -15.53
C TRP A 485 -22.71 -12.73 -16.37
N THR A 486 -23.36 -11.72 -15.80
CA THR A 486 -23.70 -10.50 -16.54
C THR A 486 -22.48 -9.60 -16.79
N GLN A 487 -21.48 -9.60 -15.91
CA GLN A 487 -20.16 -8.99 -16.17
C GLN A 487 -19.49 -9.66 -17.38
N ILE A 488 -19.52 -11.00 -17.49
CA ILE A 488 -18.95 -11.70 -18.65
C ILE A 488 -19.74 -11.40 -19.93
N LEU A 489 -21.07 -11.48 -19.88
CA LEU A 489 -21.96 -11.27 -21.03
C LEU A 489 -21.87 -9.85 -21.59
N PHE A 490 -21.99 -8.82 -20.75
CA PHE A 490 -22.02 -7.44 -21.24
C PHE A 490 -20.62 -6.90 -21.51
N TYR A 491 -19.65 -7.13 -20.62
CA TYR A 491 -18.35 -6.47 -20.74
C TYR A 491 -17.56 -6.94 -21.97
N THR A 492 -17.74 -8.19 -22.43
CA THR A 492 -17.12 -8.69 -23.67
C THR A 492 -17.51 -7.90 -24.92
N LEU A 493 -18.66 -7.20 -24.92
CA LEU A 493 -19.22 -6.49 -26.09
C LEU A 493 -18.73 -5.04 -26.24
N ILE A 494 -18.10 -4.46 -25.21
CA ILE A 494 -18.00 -3.00 -25.05
C ILE A 494 -16.81 -2.35 -25.77
N GLY A 495 -15.83 -3.12 -26.25
CA GLY A 495 -14.52 -2.60 -26.71
C GLY A 495 -14.55 -1.41 -27.67
N THR A 496 -15.55 -1.32 -28.56
CA THR A 496 -15.71 -0.23 -29.54
C THR A 496 -16.38 1.04 -28.99
N HIS A 497 -16.83 1.08 -27.74
CA HIS A 497 -17.39 2.30 -27.12
C HIS A 497 -16.35 3.42 -26.92
N HIS A 498 -15.05 3.08 -26.96
CA HIS A 498 -13.94 4.02 -27.01
C HIS A 498 -13.78 4.71 -28.37
N PHE A 499 -14.56 4.30 -29.37
CA PHE A 499 -14.47 4.72 -30.77
C PHE A 499 -15.86 5.03 -31.34
N VAL A 500 -16.77 5.55 -30.52
CA VAL A 500 -18.03 6.15 -30.98
C VAL A 500 -17.71 7.35 -31.88
N PHE A 501 -18.50 7.55 -32.93
CA PHE A 501 -18.24 8.52 -34.02
C PHE A 501 -16.96 8.30 -34.86
N SER A 502 -16.21 7.21 -34.64
CA SER A 502 -15.12 6.81 -35.54
C SER A 502 -15.62 6.15 -36.84
N ALA A 503 -14.69 5.80 -37.74
CA ALA A 503 -14.96 5.01 -38.94
C ALA A 503 -15.35 3.53 -38.69
N ILE A 504 -15.40 3.06 -37.44
CA ILE A 504 -15.93 1.72 -37.10
C ILE A 504 -17.45 1.67 -37.42
N PRO A 505 -17.97 0.59 -38.01
CA PRO A 505 -19.39 0.48 -38.38
C PRO A 505 -20.36 0.85 -37.24
N TRP A 506 -21.37 1.67 -37.57
CA TRP A 506 -22.33 2.24 -36.61
C TRP A 506 -23.12 1.19 -35.80
N TRP A 507 -23.38 0.01 -36.38
CA TRP A 507 -24.01 -1.10 -35.67
C TRP A 507 -23.10 -1.63 -34.55
N LEU A 508 -21.79 -1.75 -34.79
CA LEU A 508 -20.82 -2.25 -33.82
C LEU A 508 -20.54 -1.22 -32.71
N GLN A 509 -20.58 0.07 -33.02
CA GLN A 509 -20.63 1.12 -32.00
C GLN A 509 -21.90 0.97 -31.13
N THR A 510 -23.06 0.74 -31.75
CA THR A 510 -24.34 0.62 -31.05
C THR A 510 -24.41 -0.62 -30.15
N VAL A 511 -23.88 -1.77 -30.59
CA VAL A 511 -23.76 -2.99 -29.76
C VAL A 511 -22.93 -2.73 -28.51
N ALA A 512 -21.81 -2.02 -28.63
CA ALA A 512 -20.99 -1.67 -27.47
C ALA A 512 -21.70 -0.72 -26.50
N ILE A 513 -22.46 0.25 -27.01
CA ILE A 513 -23.28 1.16 -26.17
C ILE A 513 -24.38 0.38 -25.41
N VAL A 514 -25.03 -0.59 -26.06
CA VAL A 514 -26.00 -1.49 -25.40
C VAL A 514 -25.31 -2.38 -24.35
N GLY A 515 -24.09 -2.86 -24.63
CA GLY A 515 -23.24 -3.54 -23.65
C GLY A 515 -22.93 -2.65 -22.43
N SER A 516 -22.56 -1.39 -22.65
CA SER A 516 -22.31 -0.41 -21.60
C SER A 516 -23.55 -0.15 -20.76
N ALA A 517 -24.72 0.01 -21.37
CA ALA A 517 -25.98 0.11 -20.63
C ALA A 517 -26.28 -1.15 -19.80
N GLY A 518 -26.02 -2.33 -20.36
CA GLY A 518 -26.15 -3.63 -19.67
C GLY A 518 -25.25 -3.78 -18.44
N MET A 519 -24.10 -3.09 -18.41
CA MET A 519 -23.18 -3.10 -17.26
C MET A 519 -23.77 -2.51 -15.97
N ALA A 520 -24.87 -1.76 -16.04
CA ALA A 520 -25.62 -1.38 -14.85
C ALA A 520 -26.03 -2.61 -14.01
N ILE A 521 -26.37 -3.74 -14.64
CA ILE A 521 -26.82 -4.96 -13.95
C ILE A 521 -25.73 -5.55 -13.03
N PRO A 522 -24.53 -5.93 -13.51
CA PRO A 522 -23.46 -6.44 -12.65
C PRO A 522 -22.93 -5.39 -11.66
N VAL A 523 -22.87 -4.11 -12.04
CA VAL A 523 -22.41 -3.02 -11.16
C VAL A 523 -23.36 -2.85 -9.98
N ILE A 524 -24.67 -2.74 -10.22
CA ILE A 524 -25.69 -2.63 -9.17
C ILE A 524 -25.75 -3.90 -8.31
N ALA A 525 -25.70 -5.09 -8.92
CA ALA A 525 -25.71 -6.35 -8.19
C ALA A 525 -24.48 -6.49 -7.28
N GLY A 526 -23.27 -6.24 -7.78
CA GLY A 526 -22.03 -6.28 -7.01
C GLY A 526 -21.98 -5.22 -5.90
N THR A 527 -22.34 -3.98 -6.23
CA THR A 527 -22.42 -2.86 -5.27
C THR A 527 -23.37 -3.18 -4.13
N THR A 528 -24.58 -3.62 -4.47
CA THR A 528 -25.61 -4.00 -3.48
C THR A 528 -25.11 -5.13 -2.59
N ASN A 529 -24.45 -6.14 -3.17
CA ASN A 529 -23.91 -7.27 -2.42
C ASN A 529 -22.85 -6.82 -1.40
N PHE A 530 -21.91 -5.97 -1.82
CA PHE A 530 -20.87 -5.44 -0.94
C PHE A 530 -21.43 -4.50 0.14
N LEU A 531 -22.25 -3.51 -0.22
CA LEU A 531 -22.83 -2.54 0.73
C LEU A 531 -23.77 -3.23 1.73
N MET A 532 -24.62 -4.15 1.29
CA MET A 532 -25.52 -4.88 2.21
C MET A 532 -24.78 -5.89 3.09
N THR A 533 -23.56 -6.31 2.74
CA THR A 533 -22.71 -7.11 3.65
C THR A 533 -22.30 -6.28 4.89
N PHE A 534 -22.22 -4.95 4.80
CA PHE A 534 -22.04 -4.08 5.98
C PHE A 534 -23.28 -3.96 6.88
N LYS A 535 -24.49 -4.36 6.42
CA LYS A 535 -25.76 -4.17 7.15
C LYS A 535 -25.71 -4.77 8.56
N GLY A 536 -26.05 -3.96 9.57
CA GLY A 536 -25.93 -4.34 10.98
C GLY A 536 -24.49 -4.54 11.46
N THR A 537 -23.50 -3.88 10.83
CA THR A 537 -22.07 -3.95 11.20
C THR A 537 -21.29 -2.65 10.98
N TRP A 538 -21.96 -1.56 10.58
CA TRP A 538 -21.36 -0.25 10.29
C TRP A 538 -20.45 0.29 11.39
N TYR A 539 -20.73 -0.03 12.67
CA TYR A 539 -19.86 0.32 13.80
C TYR A 539 -18.40 -0.17 13.64
N LYS A 540 -18.19 -1.33 13.01
CA LYS A 540 -16.85 -1.90 12.75
C LYS A 540 -16.00 -1.03 11.83
N VAL A 541 -16.58 -0.16 11.00
CA VAL A 541 -15.84 0.72 10.09
C VAL A 541 -14.99 1.72 10.86
N LYS A 542 -15.50 2.26 11.99
CA LYS A 542 -14.76 3.18 12.87
C LYS A 542 -13.55 2.48 13.51
N GLY A 543 -13.78 1.29 14.08
CA GLY A 543 -12.77 0.48 14.76
C GLY A 543 -11.80 -0.29 13.84
N SER A 544 -11.88 -0.12 12.51
CA SER A 544 -11.04 -0.84 11.53
C SER A 544 -10.17 0.10 10.71
N TYR A 545 -9.00 -0.39 10.30
CA TYR A 545 -8.10 0.28 9.35
C TYR A 545 -8.20 -0.26 7.92
N THR A 546 -8.91 -1.37 7.69
CA THR A 546 -9.14 -1.98 6.36
C THR A 546 -10.51 -1.64 5.78
N LEU A 547 -11.55 -1.64 6.62
CA LEU A 547 -12.93 -1.42 6.18
C LEU A 547 -13.20 -0.04 5.54
N PRO A 548 -12.56 1.08 5.94
CA PRO A 548 -12.72 2.36 5.23
C PRO A 548 -12.26 2.29 3.77
N PHE A 549 -11.18 1.56 3.47
CA PHE A 549 -10.73 1.36 2.08
C PHE A 549 -11.71 0.49 1.28
N PHE A 550 -12.25 -0.59 1.87
CA PHE A 550 -13.31 -1.38 1.23
C PHE A 550 -14.58 -0.57 0.96
N LEU A 551 -14.99 0.29 1.89
CA LEU A 551 -16.17 1.13 1.72
C LEU A 551 -15.98 2.15 0.60
N VAL A 552 -14.87 2.88 0.60
CA VAL A 552 -14.54 3.87 -0.46
C VAL A 552 -14.39 3.19 -1.82
N GLY A 553 -13.68 2.05 -1.90
CA GLY A 553 -13.58 1.27 -3.13
C GLY A 553 -14.93 0.75 -3.64
N THR A 554 -15.88 0.45 -2.74
CA THR A 554 -17.25 0.06 -3.13
C THR A 554 -18.06 1.25 -3.65
N VAL A 555 -17.91 2.43 -3.05
CA VAL A 555 -18.55 3.67 -3.55
C VAL A 555 -17.99 4.05 -4.92
N PHE A 556 -16.67 4.01 -5.11
CA PHE A 556 -16.06 4.26 -6.41
C PHE A 556 -16.34 3.16 -7.43
N TYR A 557 -16.55 1.89 -7.01
CA TYR A 557 -16.99 0.83 -7.91
C TYR A 557 -18.35 1.17 -8.53
N PHE A 558 -19.29 1.64 -7.71
CA PHE A 558 -20.56 2.14 -8.23
C PHE A 558 -20.38 3.37 -9.11
N THR A 559 -19.82 4.47 -8.58
CA THR A 559 -19.81 5.75 -9.30
C THR A 559 -18.94 5.72 -10.55
N GLY A 560 -17.75 5.12 -10.49
CA GLY A 560 -16.84 5.00 -11.63
C GLY A 560 -17.39 4.11 -12.75
N SER A 561 -17.98 2.95 -12.41
CA SER A 561 -18.55 2.07 -13.44
C SER A 561 -19.87 2.61 -14.04
N MET A 562 -20.71 3.28 -13.25
CA MET A 562 -21.88 3.99 -13.78
C MET A 562 -21.48 5.22 -14.60
N GLN A 563 -20.39 5.92 -14.26
CA GLN A 563 -19.83 6.99 -15.09
C GLN A 563 -19.32 6.45 -16.43
N GLY A 564 -18.63 5.30 -16.44
CA GLY A 564 -18.21 4.64 -17.69
C GLY A 564 -19.38 4.21 -18.58
N THR A 565 -20.54 3.90 -17.97
CA THR A 565 -21.79 3.68 -18.71
C THR A 565 -22.28 4.98 -19.35
N ALA A 566 -22.22 6.10 -18.62
CA ALA A 566 -22.59 7.42 -19.14
C ALA A 566 -21.64 7.94 -20.24
N GLU A 567 -20.33 7.68 -20.15
CA GLU A 567 -19.34 8.05 -21.18
C GLU A 567 -19.51 7.30 -22.51
N ALA A 568 -20.25 6.18 -22.52
CA ALA A 568 -20.54 5.42 -23.73
C ALA A 568 -21.69 6.02 -24.58
N PHE A 569 -22.63 6.74 -23.98
CA PHE A 569 -23.76 7.30 -24.74
C PHE A 569 -23.30 8.41 -25.71
N ARG A 570 -23.94 8.50 -26.87
CA ARG A 570 -23.51 9.40 -27.97
C ARG A 570 -23.45 10.88 -27.57
N GLU A 571 -24.47 11.40 -26.89
CA GLU A 571 -24.56 12.81 -26.52
C GLU A 571 -23.47 13.26 -25.53
N THR A 572 -23.14 12.40 -24.57
CA THR A 572 -22.08 12.61 -23.57
C THR A 572 -20.69 12.36 -24.16
N ASN A 573 -20.54 11.32 -24.97
CA ASN A 573 -19.29 11.01 -25.67
C ASN A 573 -18.87 12.16 -26.60
N LEU A 574 -19.83 12.78 -27.31
CA LEU A 574 -19.61 13.97 -28.14
C LEU A 574 -19.01 15.18 -27.39
N ILE A 575 -19.17 15.25 -26.07
CA ILE A 575 -18.63 16.33 -25.21
C ILE A 575 -17.36 15.87 -24.49
N TRP A 576 -17.28 14.62 -24.05
CA TRP A 576 -16.21 14.12 -23.18
C TRP A 576 -15.07 13.41 -23.91
N HIS A 577 -15.27 12.89 -25.13
CA HIS A 577 -14.23 12.20 -25.88
C HIS A 577 -13.08 13.16 -26.26
N PHE A 578 -11.84 12.66 -26.30
CA PHE A 578 -10.59 13.44 -26.40
C PHE A 578 -10.38 14.54 -25.33
N THR A 579 -11.21 14.64 -24.29
CA THR A 579 -10.98 15.54 -23.16
C THR A 579 -10.27 14.84 -21.98
N ASP A 580 -9.85 15.59 -20.96
CA ASP A 580 -9.26 15.02 -19.75
C ASP A 580 -10.34 14.35 -18.85
N PHE A 581 -11.62 14.35 -19.24
CA PHE A 581 -12.70 13.64 -18.54
C PHE A 581 -12.41 12.14 -18.51
N THR A 582 -12.00 11.55 -19.63
CA THR A 582 -11.62 10.13 -19.71
C THR A 582 -10.31 9.84 -18.95
N VAL A 583 -9.40 10.81 -18.82
CA VAL A 583 -8.22 10.69 -17.95
C VAL A 583 -8.66 10.63 -16.48
N ALA A 584 -9.61 11.48 -16.09
CA ALA A 584 -10.20 11.46 -14.76
C ALA A 584 -11.00 10.16 -14.51
N HIS A 585 -11.76 9.66 -15.47
CA HIS A 585 -12.43 8.36 -15.43
C HIS A 585 -11.45 7.22 -15.18
N SER A 586 -10.36 7.16 -15.95
CA SER A 586 -9.34 6.12 -15.80
C SER A 586 -8.69 6.14 -14.42
N HIS A 587 -8.44 7.32 -13.84
CA HIS A 587 -7.97 7.41 -12.47
C HIS A 587 -9.06 7.05 -11.45
N LEU A 588 -10.29 7.52 -11.60
CA LEU A 588 -11.41 7.17 -10.70
C LEU A 588 -11.62 5.64 -10.63
N THR A 589 -11.47 4.95 -11.76
CA THR A 589 -11.60 3.48 -11.83
C THR A 589 -10.35 2.76 -11.34
N MET A 590 -9.19 2.98 -11.96
CA MET A 590 -7.96 2.23 -11.60
C MET A 590 -7.40 2.62 -10.23
N TYR A 591 -7.50 3.88 -9.82
CA TYR A 591 -7.08 4.31 -8.49
C TYR A 591 -8.22 4.12 -7.47
N GLY A 592 -9.37 4.78 -7.71
CA GLY A 592 -10.49 4.79 -6.77
C GLY A 592 -11.08 3.40 -6.47
N ILE A 593 -11.09 2.48 -7.44
CA ILE A 593 -11.58 1.11 -7.25
C ILE A 593 -10.41 0.17 -6.96
N ILE A 594 -9.50 -0.02 -7.92
CA ILE A 594 -8.51 -1.10 -7.86
C ILE A 594 -7.48 -0.84 -6.76
N CYS A 595 -6.83 0.32 -6.71
CA CYS A 595 -5.85 0.62 -5.66
C CYS A 595 -6.47 0.57 -4.26
N PHE A 596 -7.67 1.14 -4.05
CA PHE A 596 -8.35 1.10 -2.74
C PHE A 596 -8.64 -0.34 -2.28
N PHE A 597 -9.18 -1.21 -3.14
CA PHE A 597 -9.43 -2.61 -2.79
C PHE A 597 -8.13 -3.41 -2.58
N LEU A 598 -7.09 -3.18 -3.40
CA LEU A 598 -5.78 -3.79 -3.20
C LEU A 598 -5.16 -3.36 -1.86
N TRP A 599 -5.17 -2.07 -1.52
CA TRP A 599 -4.70 -1.61 -0.20
C TRP A 599 -5.50 -2.21 0.95
N ALA A 600 -6.84 -2.27 0.83
CA ALA A 600 -7.70 -2.86 1.85
C ALA A 600 -7.34 -4.34 2.12
N ALA A 601 -7.12 -5.12 1.06
CA ALA A 601 -6.72 -6.52 1.11
C ALA A 601 -5.26 -6.70 1.59
N ILE A 602 -4.34 -5.83 1.20
CA ILE A 602 -2.92 -5.87 1.61
C ILE A 602 -2.77 -5.57 3.11
N TYR A 603 -3.45 -4.52 3.61
CA TYR A 603 -3.49 -4.22 5.05
C TYR A 603 -4.21 -5.33 5.84
N ALA A 604 -5.19 -6.02 5.24
CA ALA A 604 -5.84 -7.18 5.86
C ALA A 604 -4.96 -8.45 5.88
N LEU A 605 -4.00 -8.57 4.95
CA LEU A 605 -3.21 -9.78 4.76
C LEU A 605 -1.86 -9.73 5.47
N ILE A 606 -1.05 -8.69 5.28
CA ILE A 606 0.35 -8.69 5.74
C ILE A 606 0.46 -8.91 7.26
N PRO A 607 -0.36 -8.30 8.14
CA PRO A 607 -0.32 -8.58 9.58
C PRO A 607 -0.56 -10.05 9.95
N ARG A 608 -1.30 -10.81 9.12
CA ARG A 608 -1.52 -12.24 9.32
C ARG A 608 -0.36 -13.11 8.83
N LEU A 609 0.45 -12.59 7.90
CA LEU A 609 1.66 -13.25 7.40
C LEU A 609 2.91 -12.93 8.25
N THR A 610 2.97 -11.75 8.88
CA THR A 610 4.16 -11.27 9.61
C THR A 610 3.98 -11.11 11.11
N GLY A 611 2.74 -11.20 11.61
CA GLY A 611 2.37 -10.91 13.01
C GLY A 611 2.48 -9.42 13.38
N LYS A 612 2.66 -8.51 12.41
CA LYS A 612 3.00 -7.10 12.63
C LYS A 612 2.06 -6.15 11.90
N GLU A 613 1.58 -5.15 12.64
CA GLU A 613 0.74 -4.08 12.10
C GLU A 613 1.57 -2.80 11.83
N ALA A 614 1.12 -2.01 10.86
CA ALA A 614 1.61 -0.65 10.67
C ALA A 614 0.97 0.31 11.69
N PRO A 615 1.60 1.46 12.01
CA PRO A 615 1.01 2.44 12.91
C PRO A 615 -0.32 2.96 12.38
N GLN A 616 -1.38 2.90 13.19
CA GLN A 616 -2.75 3.25 12.77
C GLN A 616 -2.85 4.69 12.22
N ILE A 617 -2.05 5.62 12.77
CA ILE A 617 -1.94 7.00 12.28
C ILE A 617 -1.41 7.04 10.84
N THR A 618 -0.35 6.31 10.50
CA THR A 618 0.22 6.33 9.14
C THR A 618 -0.60 5.53 8.14
N ILE A 619 -1.47 4.61 8.58
CA ILE A 619 -2.53 4.04 7.71
C ILE A 619 -3.62 5.08 7.46
N GLY A 620 -4.02 5.85 8.48
CA GLY A 620 -5.01 6.93 8.37
C GLY A 620 -4.55 8.09 7.47
N VAL A 621 -3.28 8.49 7.57
CA VAL A 621 -2.68 9.51 6.68
C VAL A 621 -2.64 9.00 5.24
N HIS A 622 -2.23 7.76 5.00
CA HIS A 622 -2.32 7.13 3.66
C HIS A 622 -3.76 7.17 3.11
N PHE A 623 -4.75 6.75 3.89
CA PHE A 623 -6.17 6.78 3.49
C PHE A 623 -6.63 8.18 3.08
N TRP A 624 -6.42 9.19 3.93
CA TRP A 624 -6.93 10.55 3.67
C TRP A 624 -6.18 11.25 2.55
N LEU A 625 -4.86 11.07 2.43
CA LEU A 625 -4.09 11.62 1.29
C LEU A 625 -4.52 10.99 -0.04
N ALA A 626 -4.70 9.67 -0.07
CA ALA A 626 -5.19 8.97 -1.26
C ALA A 626 -6.61 9.42 -1.64
N PHE A 627 -7.51 9.55 -0.67
CA PHE A 627 -8.92 9.90 -0.91
C PHE A 627 -9.09 11.38 -1.32
N ILE A 628 -8.52 12.31 -0.56
CA ILE A 628 -8.63 13.75 -0.86
C ILE A 628 -7.86 14.09 -2.15
N GLY A 629 -6.67 13.51 -2.34
CA GLY A 629 -5.90 13.66 -3.57
C GLY A 629 -6.66 13.17 -4.80
N MET A 630 -7.31 12.01 -4.71
CA MET A 630 -8.19 11.50 -5.78
C MET A 630 -9.32 12.49 -6.10
N LEU A 631 -10.03 13.02 -5.11
CA LEU A 631 -11.12 13.98 -5.36
C LEU A 631 -10.62 15.30 -5.98
N PHE A 632 -9.45 15.80 -5.55
CA PHE A 632 -8.81 16.99 -6.13
C PHE A 632 -8.26 16.73 -7.53
N TYR A 633 -7.97 15.48 -7.89
CA TYR A 633 -7.60 15.08 -9.24
C TYR A 633 -8.83 14.99 -10.17
N THR A 634 -9.90 14.30 -9.76
CA THR A 634 -11.02 13.97 -10.66
C THR A 634 -12.02 15.10 -10.85
N ILE A 635 -12.51 15.71 -9.76
CA ILE A 635 -13.62 16.66 -9.85
C ILE A 635 -13.25 17.90 -10.70
N PRO A 636 -12.07 18.52 -10.52
CA PRO A 636 -11.67 19.66 -11.34
C PRO A 636 -11.44 19.28 -12.81
N LEU A 637 -10.84 18.11 -13.08
CA LEU A 637 -10.67 17.62 -14.45
C LEU A 637 -12.00 17.38 -15.15
N MET A 638 -12.95 16.70 -14.52
CA MET A 638 -14.26 16.39 -15.11
C MET A 638 -15.03 17.68 -15.44
N TYR A 639 -15.01 18.66 -14.53
CA TYR A 639 -15.66 19.94 -14.73
C TYR A 639 -15.00 20.75 -15.87
N GLY A 640 -13.69 21.01 -15.78
CA GLY A 640 -12.95 21.75 -16.80
C GLY A 640 -13.00 21.09 -18.18
N SER A 641 -12.97 19.76 -18.23
CA SER A 641 -13.10 19.00 -19.48
C SER A 641 -14.47 19.08 -20.12
N THR A 642 -15.54 19.12 -19.32
CA THR A 642 -16.89 19.34 -19.84
C THR A 642 -17.01 20.71 -20.48
N LEU A 643 -16.44 21.75 -19.85
CA LEU A 643 -16.37 23.09 -20.43
C LEU A 643 -15.50 23.13 -21.71
N LYS A 644 -14.35 22.44 -21.74
CA LYS A 644 -13.50 22.31 -22.93
C LYS A 644 -14.25 21.66 -24.11
N GLY A 645 -14.99 20.57 -23.84
CA GLY A 645 -15.81 19.89 -24.85
C GLY A 645 -16.92 20.78 -25.41
N LEU A 646 -17.55 21.61 -24.57
CA LEU A 646 -18.54 22.59 -25.01
C LEU A 646 -17.92 23.67 -25.91
N LEU A 647 -16.76 24.25 -25.54
CA LEU A 647 -16.05 25.21 -26.41
C LEU A 647 -15.69 24.61 -27.78
N TRP A 648 -15.24 23.35 -27.81
CA TRP A 648 -14.95 22.66 -29.07
C TRP A 648 -16.22 22.40 -29.89
N LYS A 649 -17.35 22.06 -29.25
CA LYS A 649 -18.67 21.92 -29.90
C LYS A 649 -19.21 23.25 -30.45
N GLU A 650 -18.85 24.38 -29.83
CA GLU A 650 -19.11 25.74 -30.32
C GLU A 650 -18.18 26.18 -31.47
N GLY A 651 -17.21 25.36 -31.88
CA GLY A 651 -16.23 25.71 -32.93
C GLY A 651 -15.18 26.75 -32.51
N LYS A 652 -14.94 26.93 -31.20
CA LYS A 652 -13.91 27.86 -30.69
C LYS A 652 -12.49 27.39 -31.06
N PRO A 653 -11.53 28.31 -31.20
CA PRO A 653 -10.11 27.97 -31.36
C PRO A 653 -9.63 26.96 -30.32
N PHE A 654 -8.89 25.93 -30.76
CA PHE A 654 -8.39 24.86 -29.88
C PHE A 654 -7.59 25.40 -28.68
N ILE A 655 -6.82 26.48 -28.89
CA ILE A 655 -6.01 27.14 -27.87
C ILE A 655 -6.83 27.69 -26.70
N ASP A 656 -8.08 28.13 -26.92
CA ASP A 656 -8.97 28.62 -25.86
C ASP A 656 -9.30 27.49 -24.87
N GLY A 657 -9.52 26.29 -25.38
CA GLY A 657 -9.71 25.08 -24.59
C GLY A 657 -8.45 24.62 -23.84
N VAL A 658 -7.25 24.94 -24.34
CA VAL A 658 -5.98 24.69 -23.65
C VAL A 658 -5.77 25.70 -22.52
N VAL A 659 -5.99 27.00 -22.79
CA VAL A 659 -5.88 28.08 -21.79
C VAL A 659 -6.90 27.90 -20.67
N LEU A 660 -8.14 27.50 -21.00
CA LEU A 660 -9.18 27.14 -20.02
C LEU A 660 -8.73 26.01 -19.07
N MET A 661 -7.97 25.03 -19.57
CA MET A 661 -7.58 23.85 -18.79
C MET A 661 -6.44 24.09 -17.78
N ALA A 662 -5.63 25.13 -17.95
CA ALA A 662 -4.49 25.44 -17.09
C ALA A 662 -4.79 25.39 -15.57
N PRO A 663 -5.83 26.07 -15.02
CA PRO A 663 -6.16 25.97 -13.60
C PRO A 663 -6.62 24.57 -13.17
N TYR A 664 -7.25 23.79 -14.05
CA TYR A 664 -7.71 22.43 -13.75
C TYR A 664 -6.54 21.43 -13.77
N TRP A 665 -5.53 21.64 -14.61
CA TRP A 665 -4.27 20.88 -14.57
C TRP A 665 -3.42 21.20 -13.34
N LEU A 666 -3.47 22.43 -12.81
CA LEU A 666 -2.87 22.77 -11.52
C LEU A 666 -3.55 21.98 -10.38
N TRP A 667 -4.88 21.95 -10.32
CA TRP A 667 -5.60 21.12 -9.35
C TRP A 667 -5.29 19.62 -9.49
N ARG A 668 -5.17 19.12 -10.73
CA ARG A 668 -4.74 17.75 -11.01
C ARG A 668 -3.35 17.46 -10.43
N ALA A 669 -2.39 18.38 -10.57
CA ALA A 669 -1.05 18.24 -9.98
C ALA A 669 -1.11 18.27 -8.44
N ILE A 670 -1.91 19.14 -7.82
CA ILE A 670 -2.11 19.15 -6.36
C ILE A 670 -2.72 17.83 -5.87
N GLY A 671 -3.72 17.30 -6.58
CA GLY A 671 -4.31 15.98 -6.30
C GLY A 671 -3.31 14.84 -6.46
N GLY A 672 -2.52 14.86 -7.54
CA GLY A 672 -1.44 13.93 -7.84
C GLY A 672 -0.38 13.90 -6.73
N SER A 673 0.11 15.06 -6.30
CA SER A 673 1.04 15.21 -5.18
C SER A 673 0.51 14.57 -3.88
N LEU A 674 -0.77 14.77 -3.55
CA LEU A 674 -1.40 14.13 -2.40
C LEU A 674 -1.48 12.60 -2.56
N MET A 675 -1.86 12.12 -3.76
CA MET A 675 -1.89 10.68 -4.09
C MET A 675 -0.49 10.05 -3.99
N TRP A 676 0.54 10.69 -4.55
CA TRP A 676 1.93 10.24 -4.51
C TRP A 676 2.51 10.22 -3.08
N LEU A 677 2.27 11.28 -2.29
CA LEU A 677 2.62 11.31 -0.87
C LEU A 677 1.95 10.15 -0.10
N SER A 678 0.70 9.81 -0.45
CA SER A 678 0.00 8.66 0.13
C SER A 678 0.78 7.34 -0.10
N HIS A 679 1.36 7.15 -1.28
CA HIS A 679 2.13 5.95 -1.62
C HIS A 679 3.42 5.83 -0.82
N LEU A 680 4.07 6.96 -0.47
CA LEU A 680 5.21 6.95 0.45
C LEU A 680 4.79 6.46 1.85
N PHE A 681 3.62 6.90 2.36
CA PHE A 681 3.07 6.37 3.61
C PHE A 681 2.68 4.89 3.50
N PHE A 682 2.10 4.45 2.38
CA PHE A 682 1.85 3.03 2.11
C PHE A 682 3.14 2.20 2.13
N ALA A 683 4.15 2.59 1.34
CA ALA A 683 5.43 1.89 1.27
C ALA A 683 6.16 1.86 2.63
N TYR A 684 6.10 2.96 3.40
CA TYR A 684 6.56 2.99 4.78
C TYR A 684 5.81 1.98 5.67
N ASN A 685 4.48 1.89 5.55
CA ASN A 685 3.67 0.94 6.31
C ASN A 685 4.00 -0.52 5.91
N ILE A 686 4.18 -0.81 4.62
CA ILE A 686 4.64 -2.11 4.11
C ILE A 686 6.01 -2.46 4.72
N TYR A 687 6.99 -1.57 4.61
CA TYR A 687 8.32 -1.74 5.22
C TYR A 687 8.24 -1.96 6.74
N ARG A 688 7.39 -1.21 7.45
CA ARG A 688 7.17 -1.40 8.90
C ARG A 688 6.69 -2.82 9.22
N MET A 689 5.70 -3.34 8.49
CA MET A 689 5.13 -4.68 8.71
C MET A 689 6.07 -5.82 8.27
N LEU A 690 6.87 -5.60 7.22
CA LEU A 690 7.88 -6.56 6.75
C LEU A 690 9.14 -6.59 7.64
N SER A 691 9.52 -5.46 8.24
CA SER A 691 10.85 -5.31 8.85
C SER A 691 11.13 -6.33 9.97
N ARG A 692 12.25 -7.05 9.83
CA ARG A 692 12.80 -7.94 10.88
C ARG A 692 13.51 -7.13 11.97
N SER A 693 12.75 -6.31 12.71
CA SER A 693 13.15 -5.93 14.07
C SER A 693 13.05 -7.17 14.97
N TYR A 694 14.14 -7.95 15.01
CA TYR A 694 14.38 -8.91 16.08
C TYR A 694 14.71 -8.10 17.33
N ILE A 695 13.75 -8.00 18.25
CA ILE A 695 13.99 -7.55 19.61
C ILE A 695 14.17 -8.83 20.43
N VAL A 696 15.28 -8.94 21.14
CA VAL A 696 15.55 -10.09 22.02
C VAL A 696 14.48 -10.15 23.10
N ASP A 697 13.70 -11.24 23.17
CA ASP A 697 12.86 -11.51 24.33
C ASP A 697 13.76 -11.90 25.50
N VAL A 698 13.66 -11.14 26.60
CA VAL A 698 14.48 -11.34 27.81
C VAL A 698 14.23 -12.70 28.45
N LYS A 699 13.00 -13.24 28.35
CA LYS A 699 12.63 -14.54 28.92
C LYS A 699 13.12 -15.68 28.05
N GLU A 700 12.86 -15.63 26.75
CA GLU A 700 13.26 -16.71 25.84
C GLU A 700 14.78 -16.78 25.68
N ALA A 701 15.48 -15.65 25.66
CA ALA A 701 16.95 -15.63 25.68
C ALA A 701 17.56 -16.03 27.03
N ALA A 702 16.82 -15.93 28.14
CA ALA A 702 17.25 -16.48 29.43
C ALA A 702 17.10 -18.01 29.45
N ILE A 703 16.00 -18.53 28.88
CA ILE A 703 15.76 -19.99 28.76
C ILE A 703 16.74 -20.62 27.78
N GLU A 704 16.94 -20.04 26.59
CA GLU A 704 17.99 -20.47 25.66
C GLU A 704 19.40 -20.43 26.30
N LYS A 705 19.66 -19.50 27.23
CA LYS A 705 20.93 -19.47 27.94
C LYS A 705 21.03 -20.59 28.98
N LEU A 706 20.01 -20.81 29.80
CA LEU A 706 19.96 -21.95 30.73
C LEU A 706 20.11 -23.29 29.99
N GLU A 707 19.41 -23.47 28.87
CA GLU A 707 19.55 -24.64 28.00
C GLU A 707 20.95 -24.75 27.38
N LYS A 708 21.60 -23.64 26.98
CA LYS A 708 22.98 -23.67 26.45
C LYS A 708 24.00 -23.95 27.54
N ASP A 709 23.86 -23.37 28.72
CA ASP A 709 24.73 -23.62 29.87
C ASP A 709 24.63 -25.11 30.30
N ASN A 710 23.44 -25.74 30.19
CA ASN A 710 23.23 -27.20 30.34
C ASN A 710 23.74 -28.06 29.17
N ASN A 711 23.62 -27.62 27.91
CA ASN A 711 24.08 -28.41 26.76
C ASN A 711 25.60 -28.33 26.56
N LEU A 712 26.24 -27.20 26.92
CA LEU A 712 27.69 -27.03 26.93
C LEU A 712 28.36 -27.84 28.05
N SER A 713 27.61 -28.24 29.09
CA SER A 713 28.06 -29.18 30.11
C SER A 713 27.70 -30.65 29.79
N ALA A 714 27.08 -30.93 28.65
CA ALA A 714 26.61 -32.26 28.24
C ALA A 714 27.36 -32.89 27.05
N GLN A 715 28.29 -32.18 26.40
CA GLN A 715 29.15 -32.77 25.36
C GLN A 715 30.39 -33.42 25.99
N PRO A 716 30.60 -34.75 25.82
CA PRO A 716 31.87 -35.36 26.18
C PRO A 716 32.95 -34.92 25.19
N ILE A 717 34.13 -34.56 25.71
CA ILE A 717 35.33 -34.37 24.91
C ILE A 717 35.83 -35.76 24.49
N ALA A 718 36.17 -35.89 23.21
CA ALA A 718 36.94 -36.99 22.63
C ALA A 718 38.20 -36.39 21.96
#